data_AF-A0A7C4WXZ2-F1
#
_entry.id   AF-A0A7C4WXZ2-F1
#
_cell.length_a   1.000
_cell.length_b   1.000
_cell.length_c   1.000
_cell.angle_alpha   90.00
_cell.angle_beta   90.00
_cell.angle_gamma   90.00
#
_symmetry.space_group_name_H-M   'P 1'
#
loop_
_entity.id
_entity.type
_entity.pdbx_description
1 polymer ?
#
loop_
_entity_poly.entity_id
_entity_poly.type
_entity_poly.pdbx_seq_one_letter_code
_entity_poly.pdbx_strand_id
1 'polypeptide(L)'
;MKKRLFKLPDAGSIKSYDREGKVIVPKPEDELWGQNGCFVVNPMSFTKLAKGGKALDEGASWDDGYRMALDNNTGLIWEVKSPKKGDVNFCEDRYNWEDAQKKYIKKLNARKYGGFSDWRLPNKDELRSIVDYGRTNPAVDTNFFSNCRSDLYWTANPYKMQKPFIWGIFFGLGSGICYTPLSERYVRAVRGGFDKRFGKTETARFKDNNDGTITDSLTGLMWQKEENERMDWYSALKACKDMRIAGHSDWRLPNIKELNTILNLDYTNGWWYYKDFFPAKGLQPPLLHYFSSTPYEGIYVWVTNFCFGYDGYYASKNAKLLFRAVRNVSAPVKQEAVFKFSDSGMKKCYDDEGRIIPAPRKGKRFFGQDGSYVINPLSFTKLGTGMVKDNNTGLIWELKSFDKNDFNYFDHTYTWDEAHQYVESLNGRAYQGHSDWRLPNREELRSIVDYEGSIPAINKKYFPDITPHFYWSGDINKKEPIFAWGVYFAYGCAICYLRSYRYHVRAVRGGYNRDFGNMDKYSFKDNADGTVTDLNTGLMWKKDESPNQNWEGAMKYCQELDLGGYKDWRLPSIRELPTLLDLSFKEGVWYHKQFFPGTQIAPLGFYWASTTYGDTFGWGVNFQFGYDGYYAGKKEGKYPFRPVRNINSEIRK
;
A
#
# COMPACT_ATOMS: atom_id res chain seq x y z
N MET A 1 -17.81 17.56 9.71
CA MET A 1 -16.59 17.22 8.92
C MET A 1 -15.54 16.66 9.89
N LYS A 2 -15.12 15.39 9.78
CA LYS A 2 -13.98 14.89 10.58
C LYS A 2 -12.73 15.66 10.15
N LYS A 3 -12.04 16.30 11.10
CA LYS A 3 -10.83 17.11 10.87
C LYS A 3 -9.74 16.20 10.28
N ARG A 4 -9.22 16.51 9.10
CA ARG A 4 -8.06 15.79 8.52
C ARG A 4 -6.85 16.06 9.42
N LEU A 5 -6.20 15.00 9.88
CA LEU A 5 -5.10 15.04 10.84
C LEU A 5 -3.77 14.86 10.12
N PHE A 6 -2.77 15.62 10.54
CA PHE A 6 -1.38 15.46 10.10
C PHE A 6 -0.87 14.07 10.50
N LYS A 7 -0.11 13.46 9.59
CA LYS A 7 0.64 12.23 9.79
C LYS A 7 2.04 12.42 9.22
N LEU A 8 3.07 12.01 9.95
CA LEU A 8 4.43 11.98 9.41
C LEU A 8 4.53 10.82 8.40
N PRO A 9 4.89 11.06 7.12
CA PRO A 9 5.03 9.98 6.14
C PRO A 9 6.17 9.02 6.49
N ASP A 10 6.00 7.74 6.16
CA ASP A 10 7.06 6.73 6.23
C ASP A 10 8.27 7.09 5.34
N ALA A 11 9.44 6.53 5.63
CA ALA A 11 10.64 6.64 4.81
C ALA A 11 10.49 5.97 3.43
N GLY A 12 9.48 5.14 3.23
CA GLY A 12 9.16 4.52 1.93
C GLY A 12 9.25 3.00 1.96
N SER A 13 9.02 2.36 0.82
CA SER A 13 9.05 0.89 0.73
C SER A 13 10.48 0.38 0.72
N ILE A 14 11.07 0.23 1.90
CA ILE A 14 12.45 -0.25 2.04
C ILE A 14 12.51 -1.73 2.40
N LYS A 15 13.54 -2.40 1.88
CA LYS A 15 13.83 -3.81 2.15
C LYS A 15 14.48 -3.94 3.53
N SER A 16 14.28 -5.10 4.17
CA SER A 16 15.07 -5.51 5.34
C SER A 16 16.23 -6.40 4.89
N TYR A 17 17.33 -6.39 5.62
CA TYR A 17 18.57 -7.08 5.24
C TYR A 17 19.16 -7.87 6.42
N ASP A 18 19.80 -9.00 6.14
CA ASP A 18 20.60 -9.75 7.11
C ASP A 18 22.00 -9.12 7.35
N ARG A 19 22.89 -9.87 8.02
CA ARG A 19 24.26 -9.44 8.34
C ARG A 19 25.18 -9.45 7.12
N GLU A 20 24.84 -10.26 6.13
CA GLU A 20 25.55 -10.45 4.87
C GLU A 20 25.02 -9.50 3.77
N GLY A 21 23.95 -8.76 4.05
CA GLY A 21 23.36 -7.80 3.14
C GLY A 21 22.36 -8.39 2.14
N LYS A 22 21.88 -9.62 2.38
CA LYS A 22 20.82 -10.25 1.61
C LYS A 22 19.45 -9.82 2.15
N VAL A 23 18.50 -9.67 1.23
CA VAL A 23 17.14 -9.24 1.53
C VAL A 23 16.41 -10.33 2.32
N ILE A 24 15.76 -9.94 3.41
CA ILE A 24 14.99 -10.82 4.30
C ILE A 24 13.62 -10.20 4.64
N VAL A 25 12.74 -10.99 5.25
CA VAL A 25 11.45 -10.54 5.80
C VAL A 25 11.40 -10.99 7.27
N PRO A 26 11.98 -10.22 8.20
CA PRO A 26 12.02 -10.59 9.61
C PRO A 26 10.60 -10.64 10.17
N LYS A 27 10.33 -11.59 11.07
CA LYS A 27 9.13 -11.70 11.90
C LYS A 27 9.36 -11.09 13.28
N PRO A 28 8.31 -10.73 14.04
CA PRO A 28 8.44 -10.13 15.38
C PRO A 28 9.36 -10.88 16.34
N GLU A 29 9.43 -12.20 16.24
CA GLU A 29 10.30 -13.06 17.04
C GLU A 29 11.78 -12.98 16.63
N ASP A 30 12.10 -12.62 15.38
CA ASP A 30 13.46 -12.64 14.84
C ASP A 30 14.37 -11.58 15.48
N GLU A 31 15.66 -11.88 15.58
CA GLU A 31 16.69 -10.95 16.09
C GLU A 31 16.77 -9.66 15.26
N LEU A 32 16.52 -9.77 13.95
CA LEU A 32 16.61 -8.68 12.99
C LEU A 32 15.29 -7.92 12.80
N TRP A 33 14.28 -8.19 13.63
CA TRP A 33 13.06 -7.39 13.69
C TRP A 33 13.35 -5.98 14.19
N GLY A 34 12.72 -4.97 13.60
CA GLY A 34 12.90 -3.57 13.98
C GLY A 34 13.50 -2.67 12.89
N GLN A 35 13.89 -3.25 11.76
CA GLN A 35 14.24 -2.48 10.55
C GLN A 35 13.00 -1.74 10.04
N ASN A 36 13.15 -0.62 9.33
CA ASN A 36 11.98 0.12 8.86
C ASN A 36 11.15 -0.68 7.84
N GLY A 37 11.73 -1.66 7.12
CA GLY A 37 10.96 -2.62 6.31
C GLY A 37 10.05 -3.58 7.10
N CYS A 38 10.20 -3.66 8.43
CA CYS A 38 9.31 -4.43 9.32
C CYS A 38 8.04 -3.65 9.70
N PHE A 39 7.99 -2.35 9.43
CA PHE A 39 6.89 -1.48 9.81
C PHE A 39 6.31 -0.77 8.59
N VAL A 40 5.00 -0.57 8.56
CA VAL A 40 4.35 0.32 7.60
C VAL A 40 3.56 1.34 8.41
N VAL A 41 4.16 2.51 8.65
CA VAL A 41 3.55 3.57 9.47
C VAL A 41 3.34 4.80 8.59
N ASN A 42 2.08 5.10 8.29
CA ASN A 42 1.70 6.21 7.40
C ASN A 42 2.42 6.12 6.03
N PRO A 43 2.17 5.06 5.24
CA PRO A 43 2.81 4.89 3.94
C PRO A 43 2.64 6.15 3.09
N MET A 44 3.67 6.48 2.32
CA MET A 44 3.61 7.64 1.43
C MET A 44 2.39 7.54 0.53
N SER A 45 1.56 8.58 0.52
CA SER A 45 0.28 8.59 -0.18
C SER A 45 0.07 9.94 -0.81
N PHE A 46 -0.18 9.93 -2.12
CA PHE A 46 -0.34 11.14 -2.90
C PHE A 46 -1.61 11.10 -3.74
N THR A 47 -2.18 12.27 -4.01
CA THR A 47 -3.31 12.42 -4.93
C THR A 47 -2.95 13.44 -6.00
N LYS A 48 -3.16 13.05 -7.27
CA LYS A 48 -2.95 13.96 -8.40
C LYS A 48 -4.05 15.02 -8.43
N LEU A 49 -3.67 16.27 -8.61
CA LEU A 49 -4.58 17.40 -8.67
C LEU A 49 -4.41 18.19 -9.97
N ALA A 50 -5.55 18.58 -10.55
CA ALA A 50 -5.65 19.60 -11.59
C ALA A 50 -5.75 21.00 -10.97
N LYS A 51 -5.85 22.01 -11.84
CA LYS A 51 -6.15 23.40 -11.47
C LYS A 51 -7.36 23.47 -10.53
N GLY A 52 -7.27 24.32 -9.49
CA GLY A 52 -8.29 24.49 -8.46
C GLY A 52 -8.29 23.40 -7.38
N GLY A 53 -7.33 22.48 -7.40
CA GLY A 53 -7.25 21.38 -6.44
C GLY A 53 -8.25 20.24 -6.71
N LYS A 54 -8.78 20.14 -7.93
CA LYS A 54 -9.64 19.03 -8.34
C LYS A 54 -8.83 17.75 -8.43
N ALA A 55 -9.24 16.70 -7.71
CA ALA A 55 -8.61 15.39 -7.80
C ALA A 55 -8.72 14.81 -9.22
N LEU A 56 -7.65 14.14 -9.64
CA LEU A 56 -7.53 13.42 -10.91
C LEU A 56 -7.28 11.94 -10.64
N ASP A 57 -7.54 11.12 -11.65
CA ASP A 57 -7.16 9.71 -11.66
C ASP A 57 -5.64 9.54 -11.53
N GLU A 58 -5.18 8.45 -10.92
CA GLU A 58 -3.75 8.18 -10.74
C GLU A 58 -2.98 8.09 -12.07
N GLY A 59 -3.65 7.68 -13.16
CA GLY A 59 -3.06 7.62 -14.50
C GLY A 59 -2.91 8.98 -15.20
N ALA A 60 -3.46 10.06 -14.64
CA ALA A 60 -3.45 11.38 -15.29
C ALA A 60 -2.03 11.89 -15.52
N SER A 61 -1.77 12.32 -16.75
CA SER A 61 -0.51 12.89 -17.22
C SER A 61 -0.55 14.41 -17.23
N TRP A 62 0.57 15.04 -17.60
CA TRP A 62 0.64 16.49 -17.77
C TRP A 62 -0.42 17.03 -18.75
N ASP A 63 -0.73 16.29 -19.81
CA ASP A 63 -1.68 16.74 -20.83
C ASP A 63 -3.15 16.58 -20.38
N ASP A 64 -3.42 15.72 -19.39
CA ASP A 64 -4.73 15.57 -18.73
C ASP A 64 -5.02 16.69 -17.72
N GLY A 65 -4.14 17.70 -17.63
CA GLY A 65 -4.27 18.82 -16.70
C GLY A 65 -3.67 18.58 -15.31
N TYR A 66 -2.87 17.51 -15.14
CA TYR A 66 -2.15 17.26 -13.88
C TYR A 66 -1.12 18.36 -13.59
N ARG A 67 -1.21 19.01 -12.42
CA ARG A 67 -0.32 20.14 -12.05
C ARG A 67 0.23 20.06 -10.63
N MET A 68 -0.46 19.40 -9.71
CA MET A 68 -0.07 19.42 -8.29
C MET A 68 -0.27 18.07 -7.63
N ALA A 69 0.60 17.70 -6.70
CA ALA A 69 0.45 16.49 -5.90
C ALA A 69 0.04 16.87 -4.47
N LEU A 70 -1.11 16.38 -4.00
CA LEU A 70 -1.46 16.44 -2.57
C LEU A 70 -0.77 15.30 -1.85
N ASP A 71 -0.01 15.60 -0.82
CA ASP A 71 0.44 14.63 0.18
C ASP A 71 -0.71 14.38 1.17
N ASN A 72 -1.26 13.18 1.16
CA ASN A 72 -2.42 12.80 1.96
C ASN A 72 -2.10 12.66 3.46
N ASN A 73 -0.82 12.55 3.82
CA ASN A 73 -0.37 12.45 5.21
C ASN A 73 -0.14 13.83 5.81
N THR A 74 0.58 14.71 5.09
CA THR A 74 0.93 16.03 5.62
C THR A 74 -0.10 17.11 5.29
N GLY A 75 -0.94 16.89 4.27
CA GLY A 75 -1.85 17.89 3.72
C GLY A 75 -1.14 18.96 2.88
N LEU A 76 0.15 18.82 2.63
CA LEU A 76 0.92 19.70 1.76
C LEU A 76 0.52 19.45 0.30
N ILE A 77 0.42 20.53 -0.47
CA ILE A 77 0.24 20.44 -1.92
C ILE A 77 1.53 20.90 -2.56
N TRP A 78 2.07 20.03 -3.41
CA TRP A 78 3.33 20.19 -4.09
C TRP A 78 3.10 20.55 -5.54
N GLU A 79 3.94 21.45 -6.05
CA GLU A 79 4.06 21.70 -7.47
C GLU A 79 4.61 20.46 -8.18
N VAL A 80 4.11 20.17 -9.38
CA VAL A 80 4.65 19.16 -10.32
C VAL A 80 5.39 19.88 -11.44
N LYS A 81 6.58 19.43 -11.82
CA LYS A 81 7.43 20.13 -12.78
C LYS A 81 6.96 19.94 -14.22
N SER A 82 6.95 21.02 -15.00
CA SER A 82 6.54 20.99 -16.41
C SER A 82 7.63 20.42 -17.32
N PRO A 83 7.29 19.56 -18.30
CA PRO A 83 8.22 19.17 -19.36
C PRO A 83 8.29 20.21 -20.49
N LYS A 84 7.47 21.27 -20.48
CA LYS A 84 7.34 22.22 -21.60
C LYS A 84 8.20 23.47 -21.36
N LYS A 85 9.18 23.70 -22.23
CA LYS A 85 10.04 24.90 -22.18
C LYS A 85 9.17 26.16 -22.29
N GLY A 86 9.40 27.10 -21.38
CA GLY A 86 8.64 28.37 -21.29
C GLY A 86 7.55 28.38 -20.23
N ASP A 87 7.13 27.21 -19.71
CA ASP A 87 6.24 27.15 -18.55
C ASP A 87 6.93 27.76 -17.31
N VAL A 88 6.14 28.41 -16.44
CA VAL A 88 6.65 29.06 -15.22
C VAL A 88 7.42 28.11 -14.30
N ASN A 89 7.14 26.81 -14.40
CA ASN A 89 7.68 25.73 -13.60
C ASN A 89 8.37 24.66 -14.46
N PHE A 90 9.03 25.09 -15.54
CA PHE A 90 9.80 24.19 -16.39
C PHE A 90 10.83 23.37 -15.58
N CYS A 91 11.01 22.11 -15.96
CA CYS A 91 11.78 21.15 -15.17
C CYS A 91 13.29 21.38 -15.21
N GLU A 92 13.82 22.05 -16.24
CA GLU A 92 15.26 22.37 -16.34
C GLU A 92 15.66 23.70 -15.69
N ASP A 93 14.69 24.53 -15.29
CA ASP A 93 15.01 25.83 -14.72
C ASP A 93 15.68 25.65 -13.34
N ARG A 94 16.85 26.27 -13.20
CA ARG A 94 17.63 26.33 -11.96
C ARG A 94 17.71 27.78 -11.49
N TYR A 95 17.82 27.94 -10.18
CA TYR A 95 17.84 29.24 -9.53
C TYR A 95 18.90 29.25 -8.43
N ASN A 96 19.60 30.37 -8.26
CA ASN A 96 20.28 30.64 -6.99
C ASN A 96 19.22 30.82 -5.87
N TRP A 97 19.64 30.74 -4.61
CA TRP A 97 18.69 30.68 -3.49
C TRP A 97 17.83 31.95 -3.35
N GLU A 98 18.38 33.11 -3.68
CA GLU A 98 17.66 34.37 -3.65
C GLU A 98 16.61 34.44 -4.77
N ASP A 99 16.98 34.06 -5.99
CA ASP A 99 16.11 34.05 -7.16
C ASP A 99 15.02 32.99 -7.06
N ALA A 100 15.29 31.87 -6.38
CA ALA A 100 14.27 30.87 -6.06
C ALA A 100 13.08 31.51 -5.30
N GLN A 101 13.34 32.47 -4.41
CA GLN A 101 12.29 33.16 -3.67
C GLN A 101 11.77 34.40 -4.42
N LYS A 102 12.67 35.30 -4.79
CA LYS A 102 12.33 36.63 -5.32
C LYS A 102 11.82 36.60 -6.75
N LYS A 103 12.25 35.62 -7.55
CA LYS A 103 11.81 35.45 -8.95
C LYS A 103 10.86 34.28 -9.09
N TYR A 104 11.29 33.05 -8.78
CA TYR A 104 10.51 31.84 -9.06
C TYR A 104 9.19 31.79 -8.27
N ILE A 105 9.25 31.78 -6.93
CA ILE A 105 8.04 31.75 -6.09
C ILE A 105 7.13 32.95 -6.37
N LYS A 106 7.70 34.15 -6.51
CA LYS A 106 6.92 35.37 -6.85
C LYS A 106 6.19 35.23 -8.19
N LYS A 107 6.84 34.70 -9.23
CA LYS A 107 6.25 34.46 -10.55
C LYS A 107 5.17 33.38 -10.50
N LEU A 108 5.41 32.29 -9.76
CA LEU A 108 4.45 31.20 -9.57
C LEU A 108 3.14 31.70 -8.93
N ASN A 109 3.27 32.54 -7.90
CA ASN A 109 2.14 33.17 -7.22
C ASN A 109 1.41 34.20 -8.08
N ALA A 110 2.14 35.06 -8.81
CA ALA A 110 1.55 36.02 -9.73
C ALA A 110 0.75 35.35 -10.87
N ARG A 111 1.21 34.18 -11.34
CA ARG A 111 0.53 33.37 -12.36
C ARG A 111 -0.64 32.54 -11.82
N LYS A 112 -0.89 32.58 -10.50
CA LYS A 112 -1.88 31.73 -9.82
C LYS A 112 -1.73 30.26 -10.21
N TYR A 113 -0.51 29.73 -10.19
CA TYR A 113 -0.23 28.37 -10.63
C TYR A 113 -1.14 27.36 -9.92
N GLY A 114 -1.74 26.45 -10.69
CA GLY A 114 -2.71 25.48 -10.16
C GLY A 114 -3.99 26.11 -9.58
N GLY A 115 -4.25 27.41 -9.80
CA GLY A 115 -5.35 28.16 -9.20
C GLY A 115 -5.00 28.87 -7.89
N PHE A 116 -3.72 28.96 -7.55
CA PHE A 116 -3.25 29.25 -6.20
C PHE A 116 -2.09 30.26 -6.16
N SER A 117 -2.00 31.07 -5.10
CA SER A 117 -1.07 32.21 -5.00
C SER A 117 -0.32 32.35 -3.66
N ASP A 118 -0.25 31.28 -2.88
CA ASP A 118 0.42 31.17 -1.58
C ASP A 118 1.51 30.07 -1.60
N TRP A 119 2.10 29.84 -2.77
CA TRP A 119 3.26 28.98 -2.94
C TRP A 119 4.48 29.55 -2.23
N ARG A 120 5.32 28.67 -1.68
CA ARG A 120 6.56 29.01 -0.98
C ARG A 120 7.63 27.95 -1.20
N LEU A 121 8.87 28.29 -0.86
CA LEU A 121 9.90 27.27 -0.67
C LEU A 121 9.52 26.37 0.50
N PRO A 122 9.76 25.05 0.39
CA PRO A 122 9.58 24.10 1.48
C PRO A 122 10.68 24.27 2.52
N ASN A 123 10.38 24.02 3.79
CA ASN A 123 11.43 23.78 4.77
C ASN A 123 12.08 22.40 4.56
N LYS A 124 13.18 22.12 5.27
CA LYS A 124 13.95 20.87 5.16
C LYS A 124 13.07 19.63 5.38
N ASP A 125 12.20 19.63 6.37
CA ASP A 125 11.38 18.46 6.73
C ASP A 125 10.21 18.26 5.76
N GLU A 126 9.61 19.36 5.28
CA GLU A 126 8.61 19.31 4.22
C GLU A 126 9.21 18.70 2.95
N LEU A 127 10.36 19.20 2.48
CA LEU A 127 10.97 18.68 1.25
C LEU A 127 11.41 17.22 1.40
N ARG A 128 11.84 16.84 2.60
CA ARG A 128 12.18 15.45 2.95
C ARG A 128 10.95 14.54 3.08
N SER A 129 9.75 15.09 3.31
CA SER A 129 8.53 14.29 3.48
C SER A 129 8.17 13.49 2.22
N ILE A 130 8.54 14.00 1.05
CA ILE A 130 8.30 13.37 -0.26
C ILE A 130 9.43 12.45 -0.74
N VAL A 131 10.53 12.36 0.00
CA VAL A 131 11.65 11.47 -0.33
C VAL A 131 11.26 10.01 -0.09
N ASP A 132 11.47 9.15 -1.08
CA ASP A 132 11.34 7.70 -0.98
C ASP A 132 12.73 7.08 -0.87
N TYR A 133 13.12 6.68 0.34
CA TYR A 133 14.44 6.10 0.62
C TYR A 133 14.61 4.67 0.06
N GLY A 134 13.54 4.08 -0.52
CA GLY A 134 13.62 2.86 -1.33
C GLY A 134 13.96 3.12 -2.79
N ARG A 135 14.13 4.39 -3.19
CA ARG A 135 14.42 4.82 -4.57
C ARG A 135 15.68 5.67 -4.63
N THR A 136 16.29 5.68 -5.81
CA THR A 136 17.46 6.51 -6.11
C THR A 136 17.33 7.04 -7.53
N ASN A 137 17.86 8.25 -7.78
CA ASN A 137 17.96 8.86 -9.11
C ASN A 137 16.64 8.97 -9.92
N PRO A 138 15.59 9.67 -9.42
CA PRO A 138 15.54 10.40 -8.16
C PRO A 138 14.87 9.59 -7.03
N ALA A 139 15.20 9.93 -5.78
CA ALA A 139 14.63 9.39 -4.55
C ALA A 139 13.24 9.97 -4.23
N VAL A 140 12.34 9.99 -5.22
CA VAL A 140 10.93 10.39 -5.10
C VAL A 140 10.06 9.51 -6.00
N ASP A 141 8.76 9.43 -5.74
CA ASP A 141 7.86 8.72 -6.66
C ASP A 141 7.54 9.57 -7.91
N THR A 142 8.22 9.28 -9.02
CA THR A 142 8.08 10.02 -10.29
C THR A 142 6.71 9.89 -10.94
N ASN A 143 5.86 8.96 -10.51
CA ASN A 143 4.47 8.90 -10.93
C ASN A 143 3.67 10.12 -10.43
N PHE A 144 4.01 10.63 -9.25
CA PHE A 144 3.42 11.83 -8.67
C PHE A 144 4.33 13.05 -8.88
N PHE A 145 5.64 12.90 -8.72
CA PHE A 145 6.61 13.98 -8.92
C PHE A 145 7.29 13.85 -10.28
N SER A 146 6.50 13.93 -11.36
CA SER A 146 7.02 13.82 -12.72
C SER A 146 8.02 14.94 -13.04
N ASN A 147 8.94 14.64 -13.97
CA ASN A 147 10.03 15.52 -14.40
C ASN A 147 10.93 16.01 -13.24
N CYS A 148 11.02 15.21 -12.17
CA CYS A 148 11.93 15.49 -11.08
C CYS A 148 13.35 15.08 -11.48
N ARG A 149 14.28 16.03 -11.42
CA ARG A 149 15.71 15.80 -11.67
C ARG A 149 16.40 15.21 -10.45
N SER A 150 17.43 14.40 -10.68
CA SER A 150 18.31 13.85 -9.65
C SER A 150 19.40 14.88 -9.32
N ASP A 151 19.07 15.83 -8.45
CA ASP A 151 19.99 16.90 -8.04
C ASP A 151 19.50 17.53 -6.72
N LEU A 152 20.18 18.56 -6.24
CA LEU A 152 19.82 19.33 -5.06
C LEU A 152 18.61 20.24 -5.33
N TYR A 153 17.67 20.20 -4.39
CA TYR A 153 16.52 21.10 -4.34
C TYR A 153 16.64 22.02 -3.14
N TRP A 154 16.50 23.33 -3.38
CA TRP A 154 16.58 24.33 -2.32
C TRP A 154 15.47 24.17 -1.28
N THR A 155 15.85 24.30 -0.01
CA THR A 155 14.90 24.54 1.09
C THR A 155 14.88 26.02 1.46
N ALA A 156 13.93 26.41 2.31
CA ALA A 156 13.86 27.75 2.90
C ALA A 156 14.86 27.97 4.05
N ASN A 157 15.62 26.95 4.46
CA ASN A 157 16.41 26.98 5.69
C ASN A 157 17.88 27.38 5.44
N PRO A 158 18.35 28.52 5.97
CA PRO A 158 19.78 28.83 5.99
C PRO A 158 20.55 27.87 6.92
N TYR A 159 21.81 27.61 6.61
CA TYR A 159 22.70 26.87 7.50
C TYR A 159 23.29 27.80 8.55
N LYS A 160 22.73 27.76 9.77
CA LYS A 160 23.08 28.68 10.87
C LYS A 160 24.52 28.55 11.37
N MET A 161 25.10 27.35 11.35
CA MET A 161 26.46 27.11 11.85
C MET A 161 27.51 27.78 10.97
N GLN A 162 27.31 27.81 9.65
CA GLN A 162 28.26 28.41 8.73
C GLN A 162 27.55 29.19 7.63
N LYS A 163 27.58 30.52 7.74
CA LYS A 163 27.16 31.42 6.65
C LYS A 163 28.22 31.39 5.52
N PRO A 164 27.83 31.55 4.25
CA PRO A 164 26.49 31.84 3.75
C PRO A 164 25.69 30.59 3.32
N PHE A 165 26.07 29.37 3.73
CA PHE A 165 25.49 28.14 3.21
C PHE A 165 23.99 27.99 3.49
N ILE A 166 23.30 27.27 2.61
CA ILE A 166 21.86 27.01 2.68
C ILE A 166 21.59 25.51 2.57
N TRP A 167 20.60 25.01 3.31
CA TRP A 167 20.17 23.62 3.22
C TRP A 167 19.44 23.31 1.91
N GLY A 168 19.73 22.15 1.37
CA GLY A 168 18.99 21.51 0.28
C GLY A 168 18.81 20.02 0.56
N ILE A 169 17.89 19.40 -0.18
CA ILE A 169 17.77 17.94 -0.21
C ILE A 169 18.28 17.47 -1.57
N PHE A 170 19.26 16.58 -1.56
CA PHE A 170 19.79 15.96 -2.78
C PHE A 170 18.92 14.77 -3.19
N PHE A 171 18.13 14.94 -4.23
CA PHE A 171 17.20 13.91 -4.71
C PHE A 171 17.86 12.74 -5.44
N GLY A 172 19.19 12.69 -5.58
CA GLY A 172 19.82 11.44 -6.01
C GLY A 172 19.58 10.32 -5.02
N LEU A 173 19.64 10.63 -3.72
CA LEU A 173 19.60 9.62 -2.64
C LEU A 173 18.71 10.03 -1.46
N GLY A 174 18.35 11.31 -1.33
CA GLY A 174 17.50 11.82 -0.26
C GLY A 174 18.23 12.56 0.86
N SER A 175 19.54 12.76 0.75
CA SER A 175 20.38 13.36 1.81
C SER A 175 20.16 14.87 1.96
N GLY A 176 20.08 15.34 3.20
CA GLY A 176 20.17 16.77 3.53
C GLY A 176 21.61 17.26 3.49
N ILE A 177 21.92 18.16 2.56
CA ILE A 177 23.27 18.75 2.38
C ILE A 177 23.18 20.28 2.23
N CYS A 178 24.30 20.99 2.37
CA CYS A 178 24.32 22.44 2.23
C CYS A 178 25.16 22.89 1.02
N TYR A 179 24.76 24.01 0.40
CA TYR A 179 25.48 24.61 -0.73
C TYR A 179 25.54 26.14 -0.61
N THR A 180 26.47 26.76 -1.33
CA THR A 180 26.56 28.22 -1.42
C THR A 180 25.30 28.79 -2.11
N PRO A 181 24.71 29.88 -1.60
CA PRO A 181 23.45 30.43 -2.11
C PRO A 181 23.56 30.99 -3.53
N LEU A 182 24.79 31.23 -4.02
CA LEU A 182 25.09 31.68 -5.37
C LEU A 182 24.96 30.56 -6.43
N SER A 183 24.97 29.29 -6.01
CA SER A 183 24.84 28.16 -6.92
C SER A 183 23.44 28.06 -7.51
N GLU A 184 23.33 27.85 -8.82
CA GLU A 184 22.05 27.53 -9.45
C GLU A 184 21.68 26.07 -9.20
N ARG A 185 20.54 25.84 -8.53
CA ARG A 185 20.02 24.51 -8.19
C ARG A 185 18.51 24.45 -8.43
N TYR A 186 17.94 23.25 -8.34
CA TYR A 186 16.52 23.07 -8.59
C TYR A 186 15.66 23.56 -7.42
N VAL A 187 14.39 23.82 -7.73
CA VAL A 187 13.40 24.32 -6.77
C VAL A 187 12.09 23.58 -7.00
N ARG A 188 11.39 23.24 -5.91
CA ARG A 188 10.01 22.74 -5.95
C ARG A 188 9.19 23.52 -4.94
N ALA A 189 8.11 24.12 -5.39
CA ALA A 189 7.24 24.88 -4.50
C ALA A 189 6.26 23.97 -3.73
N VAL A 190 5.90 24.41 -2.53
CA VAL A 190 4.90 23.78 -1.67
C VAL A 190 3.90 24.81 -1.16
N ARG A 191 2.72 24.36 -0.77
CA ARG A 191 1.71 25.15 -0.05
C ARG A 191 0.86 24.27 0.87
N GLY A 192 0.01 24.90 1.70
CA GLY A 192 -0.94 24.18 2.55
C GLY A 192 -0.30 23.47 3.75
N GLY A 193 -0.83 22.30 4.10
CA GLY A 193 -0.47 21.51 5.28
C GLY A 193 -1.61 21.42 6.30
N PHE A 194 -1.84 20.22 6.84
CA PHE A 194 -2.79 20.00 7.94
C PHE A 194 -2.28 20.56 9.27
N ASP A 195 -0.95 20.63 9.44
CA ASP A 195 -0.31 21.24 10.60
C ASP A 195 0.82 22.19 10.15
N LYS A 196 0.68 23.48 10.48
CA LYS A 196 1.64 24.54 10.10
C LYS A 196 2.93 24.52 10.92
N ARG A 197 3.02 23.65 11.93
CA ARG A 197 4.21 23.45 12.76
C ARG A 197 5.20 22.48 12.12
N PHE A 198 4.80 21.74 11.08
CA PHE A 198 5.66 20.76 10.43
C PHE A 198 6.94 21.39 9.87
N GLY A 199 8.09 20.90 10.36
CA GLY A 199 9.42 21.39 10.00
C GLY A 199 9.81 22.75 10.58
N LYS A 200 9.05 23.26 11.55
CA LYS A 200 9.43 24.45 12.33
C LYS A 200 10.11 24.04 13.64
N THR A 201 11.04 24.88 14.09
CA THR A 201 11.58 24.77 15.43
C THR A 201 10.55 25.25 16.45
N GLU A 202 9.94 24.33 17.19
CA GLU A 202 8.95 24.67 18.18
C GLU A 202 9.01 23.67 19.34
N THR A 203 9.43 24.13 20.51
CA THR A 203 9.59 23.30 21.71
C THR A 203 8.25 22.87 22.30
N ALA A 204 7.19 23.67 22.14
CA ALA A 204 5.86 23.42 22.70
C ALA A 204 5.21 22.10 22.24
N ARG A 205 5.72 21.48 21.16
CA ARG A 205 5.26 20.16 20.70
C ARG A 205 5.74 19.03 21.61
N PHE A 206 6.86 19.20 22.30
CA PHE A 206 7.47 18.19 23.15
C PHE A 206 6.97 18.36 24.60
N LYS A 207 6.57 17.25 25.19
CA LYS A 207 6.18 17.15 26.59
C LYS A 207 7.03 16.09 27.26
N ASP A 208 7.74 16.49 28.31
CA ASP A 208 8.36 15.54 29.22
C ASP A 208 7.28 14.88 30.09
N ASN A 209 7.22 13.56 30.04
CA ASN A 209 6.24 12.80 30.82
C ASN A 209 6.72 12.51 32.24
N ASN A 210 7.96 12.89 32.59
CA ASN A 210 8.60 12.66 33.89
C ASN A 210 8.73 11.16 34.26
N ASP A 211 8.74 10.28 33.27
CA ASP A 211 8.83 8.82 33.41
C ASP A 211 9.97 8.22 32.56
N GLY A 212 10.88 9.08 32.07
CA GLY A 212 11.94 8.69 31.13
C GLY A 212 11.53 8.78 29.65
N THR A 213 10.35 9.32 29.33
CA THR A 213 9.86 9.50 27.96
C THR A 213 9.48 10.94 27.62
N ILE A 214 9.58 11.28 26.33
CA ILE A 214 9.16 12.57 25.76
C ILE A 214 8.07 12.31 24.71
N THR A 215 6.90 12.93 24.85
CA THR A 215 5.85 12.88 23.83
C THR A 215 5.96 14.05 22.85
N ASP A 216 5.89 13.75 21.55
CA ASP A 216 5.80 14.72 20.47
C ASP A 216 4.37 14.80 19.93
N SER A 217 3.66 15.85 20.32
CA SER A 217 2.26 16.10 19.95
C SER A 217 2.04 16.42 18.47
N LEU A 218 3.10 16.70 17.69
CA LEU A 218 2.98 16.92 16.25
C LEU A 218 3.01 15.61 15.48
N THR A 219 3.97 14.73 15.77
CA THR A 219 4.16 13.48 15.02
C THR A 219 3.32 12.34 15.58
N GLY A 220 2.86 12.45 16.83
CA GLY A 220 2.24 11.35 17.55
C GLY A 220 3.25 10.30 18.03
N LEU A 221 4.54 10.63 18.05
CA LEU A 221 5.61 9.78 18.54
C LEU A 221 5.89 10.02 20.02
N MET A 222 6.37 8.99 20.69
CA MET A 222 6.93 9.06 22.03
C MET A 222 8.36 8.51 21.97
N TRP A 223 9.28 9.27 22.55
CA TRP A 223 10.71 9.06 22.47
C TRP A 223 11.26 8.68 23.84
N GLN A 224 12.29 7.84 23.84
CA GLN A 224 13.14 7.66 25.00
C GLN A 224 13.87 8.98 25.31
N LYS A 225 13.86 9.40 26.57
CA LYS A 225 14.48 10.67 27.03
C LYS A 225 15.99 10.57 27.25
N GLU A 226 16.49 9.51 27.88
CA GLU A 226 17.92 9.37 28.16
C GLU A 226 18.69 8.81 26.95
N GLU A 227 20.01 8.98 26.97
CA GLU A 227 20.92 8.51 25.92
C GLU A 227 21.31 7.04 26.13
N ASN A 228 21.60 6.31 25.05
CA ASN A 228 22.10 4.94 25.12
C ASN A 228 23.59 4.87 24.84
N GLU A 229 24.21 3.77 25.27
CA GLU A 229 25.59 3.47 24.91
C GLU A 229 25.74 3.25 23.40
N ARG A 230 26.94 3.56 22.88
CA ARG A 230 27.27 3.30 21.48
C ARG A 230 27.33 1.81 21.23
N MET A 231 26.58 1.33 20.25
CA MET A 231 26.60 -0.08 19.84
C MET A 231 26.48 -0.21 18.32
N ASP A 232 26.60 -1.42 17.80
CA ASP A 232 26.34 -1.68 16.37
C ASP A 232 24.85 -1.65 16.09
N TRP A 233 24.50 -1.51 14.81
CA TRP A 233 23.13 -1.30 14.38
C TRP A 233 22.21 -2.47 14.76
N TYR A 234 22.69 -3.71 14.62
CA TYR A 234 21.94 -4.91 14.96
C TYR A 234 21.65 -4.97 16.47
N SER A 235 22.66 -4.67 17.29
CA SER A 235 22.49 -4.56 18.73
C SER A 235 21.52 -3.45 19.11
N ALA A 236 21.52 -2.31 18.41
CA ALA A 236 20.60 -1.21 18.66
C ALA A 236 19.14 -1.57 18.35
N LEU A 237 18.88 -2.33 17.27
CA LEU A 237 17.55 -2.86 16.94
C LEU A 237 17.04 -3.75 18.08
N LYS A 238 17.87 -4.70 18.52
CA LYS A 238 17.54 -5.60 19.63
C LYS A 238 17.33 -4.85 20.93
N ALA A 239 18.21 -3.90 21.27
CA ALA A 239 18.09 -3.08 22.46
C ALA A 239 16.77 -2.29 22.49
N CYS A 240 16.32 -1.74 21.36
CA CYS A 240 15.01 -1.11 21.28
C CYS A 240 13.86 -2.12 21.47
N LYS A 241 13.91 -3.28 20.82
CA LYS A 241 12.89 -4.35 20.93
C LYS A 241 12.72 -4.84 22.37
N ASP A 242 13.83 -5.00 23.08
CA ASP A 242 13.87 -5.51 24.45
C ASP A 242 13.58 -4.40 25.49
N MET A 243 13.52 -3.13 25.07
CA MET A 243 13.34 -1.98 25.95
C MET A 243 11.99 -2.00 26.67
N ARG A 244 12.01 -1.72 27.97
CA ARG A 244 10.83 -1.59 28.83
C ARG A 244 10.91 -0.29 29.64
N ILE A 245 10.41 0.80 29.07
CA ILE A 245 10.39 2.13 29.70
C ILE A 245 8.95 2.60 29.85
N ALA A 246 8.60 3.22 30.99
CA ALA A 246 7.27 3.78 31.27
C ALA A 246 6.10 2.79 31.05
N GLY A 247 6.30 1.51 31.35
CA GLY A 247 5.27 0.46 31.16
C GLY A 247 5.03 0.06 29.69
N HIS A 248 5.93 0.41 28.78
CA HIS A 248 5.80 0.17 27.35
C HIS A 248 6.85 -0.82 26.81
N SER A 249 6.46 -1.68 25.87
CA SER A 249 7.28 -2.78 25.32
C SER A 249 7.38 -2.81 23.79
N ASP A 250 6.82 -1.81 23.10
CA ASP A 250 6.74 -1.67 21.65
C ASP A 250 7.74 -0.65 21.09
N TRP A 251 8.84 -0.45 21.81
CA TRP A 251 9.92 0.44 21.42
C TRP A 251 10.67 -0.10 20.19
N ARG A 252 11.04 0.81 19.30
CA ARG A 252 11.80 0.51 18.08
C ARG A 252 12.76 1.63 17.74
N LEU A 253 13.69 1.34 16.85
CA LEU A 253 14.57 2.35 16.29
C LEU A 253 13.76 3.25 15.31
N PRO A 254 13.90 4.59 15.37
CA PRO A 254 13.19 5.51 14.49
C PRO A 254 13.68 5.36 13.06
N ASN A 255 12.80 5.51 12.09
CA ASN A 255 13.22 5.65 10.70
C ASN A 255 13.89 7.01 10.47
N ILE A 256 14.56 7.18 9.33
CA ILE A 256 15.31 8.41 9.07
C ILE A 256 14.41 9.65 9.05
N LYS A 257 13.13 9.51 8.67
CA LYS A 257 12.18 10.62 8.68
C LYS A 257 11.85 11.06 10.09
N GLU A 258 11.53 10.10 10.95
CA GLU A 258 11.25 10.26 12.38
C GLU A 258 12.47 10.81 13.14
N LEU A 259 13.66 10.24 12.94
CA LEU A 259 14.89 10.64 13.64
C LEU A 259 15.22 12.12 13.42
N ASN A 260 15.00 12.64 12.22
CA ASN A 260 15.23 14.05 11.93
C ASN A 260 14.13 14.97 12.50
N THR A 261 13.00 14.46 13.00
CA THR A 261 11.97 15.35 13.61
C THR A 261 12.40 15.95 14.94
N ILE A 262 13.41 15.36 15.58
CA ILE A 262 14.06 15.90 16.78
C ILE A 262 15.31 16.75 16.45
N LEU A 263 15.58 16.97 15.16
CA LEU A 263 16.57 17.96 14.71
C LEU A 263 16.01 19.38 14.92
N ASN A 264 16.81 20.24 15.54
CA ASN A 264 16.52 21.66 15.72
C ASN A 264 17.43 22.45 14.78
N LEU A 265 16.85 23.07 13.75
CA LEU A 265 17.58 23.82 12.72
C LEU A 265 17.99 25.26 13.11
N ASP A 266 17.73 25.70 14.33
CA ASP A 266 18.16 27.02 14.79
C ASP A 266 19.58 27.05 15.37
N TYR A 267 20.18 25.88 15.60
CA TYR A 267 21.52 25.71 16.16
C TYR A 267 21.76 26.59 17.40
N THR A 268 21.13 26.22 18.51
CA THR A 268 21.23 26.94 19.77
C THR A 268 22.21 26.24 20.71
N ASN A 269 23.02 27.02 21.43
CA ASN A 269 23.93 26.52 22.48
C ASN A 269 24.94 25.46 21.99
N GLY A 270 25.27 25.45 20.70
CA GLY A 270 26.23 24.52 20.09
C GLY A 270 25.66 23.20 19.56
N TRP A 271 24.32 23.03 19.51
CA TRP A 271 23.67 21.76 19.15
C TRP A 271 22.52 21.94 18.15
N TRP A 272 22.29 20.93 17.29
CA TRP A 272 21.17 20.89 16.34
C TRP A 272 20.03 19.98 16.79
N TYR A 273 19.75 19.89 18.11
CA TYR A 273 18.58 19.19 18.64
C TYR A 273 18.09 19.85 19.94
N TYR A 274 16.91 19.43 20.38
CA TYR A 274 16.24 19.97 21.58
C TYR A 274 16.87 19.42 22.87
N LYS A 275 18.03 19.96 23.27
CA LYS A 275 18.83 19.47 24.41
C LYS A 275 18.07 19.41 25.74
N ASP A 276 17.12 20.32 25.96
CA ASP A 276 16.29 20.34 27.17
C ASP A 276 15.36 19.13 27.26
N PHE A 277 14.98 18.54 26.13
CA PHE A 277 14.13 17.35 26.06
C PHE A 277 14.95 16.06 25.86
N PHE A 278 16.07 16.15 25.14
CA PHE A 278 16.92 15.01 24.81
C PHE A 278 18.33 15.23 25.40
N PRO A 279 18.54 15.01 26.71
CA PRO A 279 19.84 15.23 27.32
C PRO A 279 20.92 14.33 26.70
N ALA A 280 22.11 14.91 26.51
CA ALA A 280 23.31 14.22 26.05
C ALA A 280 24.43 14.31 27.11
N LYS A 281 24.14 13.81 28.32
CA LYS A 281 25.07 13.87 29.45
C LYS A 281 26.38 13.17 29.08
N GLY A 282 27.51 13.85 29.32
CA GLY A 282 28.85 13.31 29.05
C GLY A 282 29.25 13.26 27.56
N LEU A 283 28.36 13.63 26.63
CA LEU A 283 28.69 13.71 25.21
C LEU A 283 29.16 15.12 24.84
N GLN A 284 30.10 15.19 23.90
CA GLN A 284 30.61 16.44 23.32
C GLN A 284 30.66 16.33 21.78
N PRO A 285 30.45 17.43 21.04
CA PRO A 285 30.68 17.46 19.59
C PRO A 285 32.12 17.06 19.22
N PRO A 286 32.41 16.57 18.00
CA PRO A 286 31.55 16.57 16.81
C PRO A 286 30.86 15.23 16.45
N LEU A 287 31.09 14.13 17.18
CA LEU A 287 30.76 12.78 16.71
C LEU A 287 29.40 12.21 17.19
N LEU A 288 28.32 12.97 17.00
CA LEU A 288 26.96 12.57 17.40
C LEU A 288 26.15 12.00 16.24
N HIS A 289 26.58 10.86 15.74
CA HIS A 289 25.86 10.11 14.72
C HIS A 289 24.88 9.15 15.38
N TYR A 290 23.62 9.24 14.97
CA TYR A 290 22.54 8.38 15.47
C TYR A 290 22.02 7.48 14.38
N PHE A 291 21.85 6.21 14.72
CA PHE A 291 21.22 5.24 13.85
C PHE A 291 19.74 5.54 13.63
N SER A 292 19.30 5.39 12.38
CA SER A 292 17.91 5.14 12.05
C SER A 292 17.69 3.65 11.75
N SER A 293 16.43 3.22 11.67
CA SER A 293 16.03 1.88 11.20
C SER A 293 15.99 1.78 9.67
N THR A 294 16.38 2.82 8.93
CA THR A 294 16.33 2.85 7.46
C THR A 294 17.65 2.34 6.87
N PRO A 295 17.76 1.06 6.45
CA PRO A 295 18.94 0.55 5.75
C PRO A 295 19.14 1.23 4.39
N TYR A 296 20.38 1.25 3.94
CA TYR A 296 20.76 1.59 2.58
C TYR A 296 21.69 0.50 2.06
N GLU A 297 21.30 -0.16 0.96
CA GLU A 297 21.97 -1.35 0.45
C GLU A 297 22.14 -2.45 1.54
N GLY A 298 23.00 -3.43 1.30
CA GLY A 298 23.22 -4.55 2.22
C GLY A 298 23.96 -4.17 3.51
N ILE A 299 24.81 -3.13 3.50
CA ILE A 299 25.83 -2.91 4.55
C ILE A 299 25.78 -1.54 5.23
N TYR A 300 25.05 -0.58 4.67
CA TYR A 300 24.95 0.78 5.21
C TYR A 300 23.58 1.06 5.83
N VAL A 301 23.52 2.12 6.61
CA VAL A 301 22.29 2.62 7.23
C VAL A 301 22.27 4.13 7.20
N TRP A 302 21.08 4.71 7.03
CA TRP A 302 20.86 6.14 7.17
C TRP A 302 21.06 6.58 8.61
N VAL A 303 21.83 7.64 8.79
CA VAL A 303 22.14 8.24 10.08
C VAL A 303 21.91 9.74 10.06
N THR A 304 21.62 10.30 11.23
CA THR A 304 21.57 11.76 11.44
C THR A 304 22.73 12.17 12.33
N ASN A 305 23.45 13.21 11.93
CA ASN A 305 24.46 13.86 12.75
C ASN A 305 23.86 15.09 13.43
N PHE A 306 23.74 15.05 14.75
CA PHE A 306 23.14 16.12 15.55
C PHE A 306 24.10 17.28 15.90
N CYS A 307 25.39 17.18 15.54
CA CYS A 307 26.36 18.29 15.65
C CYS A 307 26.35 19.20 14.44
N PHE A 308 26.00 18.67 13.27
CA PHE A 308 26.06 19.41 12.01
C PHE A 308 24.71 19.51 11.29
N GLY A 309 23.72 18.71 11.69
CA GLY A 309 22.39 18.65 11.10
C GLY A 309 22.32 17.87 9.77
N TYR A 310 23.41 17.19 9.38
CA TYR A 310 23.46 16.35 8.18
C TYR A 310 22.78 15.01 8.40
N ASP A 311 22.14 14.51 7.35
CA ASP A 311 21.61 13.16 7.27
C ASP A 311 22.12 12.49 5.98
N GLY A 312 22.50 11.21 6.08
CA GLY A 312 23.15 10.46 5.01
C GLY A 312 23.39 8.99 5.35
N TYR A 313 23.83 8.19 4.40
CA TYR A 313 23.98 6.72 4.52
C TYR A 313 25.44 6.26 4.72
N TYR A 314 26.27 7.04 5.39
CA TYR A 314 27.72 6.79 5.48
C TYR A 314 28.13 5.88 6.65
N ALA A 315 27.19 5.36 7.44
CA ALA A 315 27.50 4.47 8.55
C ALA A 315 27.38 3.00 8.16
N SER A 316 28.45 2.24 8.38
CA SER A 316 28.38 0.77 8.36
C SER A 316 27.48 0.28 9.49
N LYS A 317 26.72 -0.80 9.26
CA LYS A 317 25.92 -1.45 10.31
C LYS A 317 26.77 -1.97 11.49
N ASN A 318 28.08 -2.16 11.30
CA ASN A 318 29.02 -2.57 12.35
C ASN A 318 29.62 -1.39 13.14
N ALA A 319 29.40 -0.15 12.72
CA ALA A 319 29.91 1.03 13.41
C ALA A 319 29.26 1.17 14.79
N LYS A 320 30.02 1.64 15.79
CA LYS A 320 29.51 1.87 17.15
C LYS A 320 28.95 3.29 17.27
N LEU A 321 27.66 3.45 17.00
CA LEU A 321 26.97 4.75 16.99
C LEU A 321 25.91 4.85 18.08
N LEU A 322 25.42 6.08 18.29
CA LEU A 322 24.35 6.36 19.24
C LEU A 322 23.00 5.94 18.64
N PHE A 323 22.00 5.78 19.50
CA PHE A 323 20.63 5.52 19.07
C PHE A 323 19.65 5.97 20.16
N ARG A 324 18.40 6.17 19.76
CA ARG A 324 17.32 6.54 20.64
C ARG A 324 16.06 5.81 20.22
N ALA A 325 15.37 5.18 21.16
CA ALA A 325 14.15 4.47 20.84
C ALA A 325 12.95 5.42 20.65
N VAL A 326 12.04 5.01 19.79
CA VAL A 326 10.75 5.67 19.55
C VAL A 326 9.64 4.62 19.56
N ARG A 327 8.42 5.06 19.90
CA ARG A 327 7.17 4.33 19.70
C ARG A 327 6.08 5.30 19.27
N ASN A 328 4.94 4.78 18.84
CA ASN A 328 3.76 5.60 18.58
C ASN A 328 2.96 5.79 19.90
N VAL A 329 2.46 7.01 20.17
CA VAL A 329 1.71 7.36 21.40
C VAL A 329 0.39 6.61 21.48
N SER A 330 -0.34 6.57 20.38
CA SER A 330 -1.32 5.52 20.15
C SER A 330 -0.56 4.38 19.49
N ALA A 331 -0.80 3.12 19.87
CA ALA A 331 -0.49 2.02 18.95
C ALA A 331 -0.99 2.48 17.59
N PRO A 332 -0.16 2.46 16.51
CA PRO A 332 -0.62 2.94 15.23
C PRO A 332 -1.98 2.31 15.07
N VAL A 333 -3.03 3.12 14.87
CA VAL A 333 -4.28 2.54 14.42
C VAL A 333 -3.79 1.66 13.29
N LYS A 334 -4.01 0.36 13.43
CA LYS A 334 -3.87 -0.54 12.32
C LYS A 334 -4.91 0.01 11.34
N GLN A 335 -4.56 1.05 10.59
CA GLN A 335 -4.63 0.95 9.17
C GLN A 335 -3.70 -0.23 8.89
N GLU A 336 -4.25 -1.42 9.13
CA GLU A 336 -4.25 -2.43 8.11
C GLU A 336 -4.31 -1.63 6.82
N ALA A 337 -3.34 -1.84 5.94
CA ALA A 337 -3.63 -1.59 4.55
C ALA A 337 -4.93 -2.33 4.34
N VAL A 338 -6.07 -1.62 4.45
CA VAL A 338 -7.38 -2.21 4.38
C VAL A 338 -7.38 -2.61 2.95
N PHE A 339 -7.11 -3.89 2.77
CA PHE A 339 -7.16 -4.54 1.50
C PHE A 339 -8.50 -4.11 0.94
N LYS A 340 -8.43 -3.34 -0.15
CA LYS A 340 -9.64 -2.98 -0.86
C LYS A 340 -9.95 -4.19 -1.70
N PHE A 341 -10.75 -5.10 -1.12
CA PHE A 341 -11.28 -6.23 -1.87
C PHE A 341 -11.93 -5.66 -3.12
N SER A 342 -11.34 -5.94 -4.29
CA SER A 342 -11.83 -5.42 -5.57
C SER A 342 -13.23 -5.96 -5.82
N ASP A 343 -14.13 -5.07 -6.24
CA ASP A 343 -15.45 -5.42 -6.74
C ASP A 343 -15.37 -6.50 -7.84
N SER A 344 -16.46 -7.23 -8.05
CA SER A 344 -16.55 -8.19 -9.16
C SER A 344 -16.54 -7.49 -10.53
N GLY A 345 -16.83 -6.20 -10.56
CA GLY A 345 -17.05 -5.43 -11.79
C GLY A 345 -18.50 -5.48 -12.27
N MET A 346 -19.37 -6.26 -11.62
CA MET A 346 -20.79 -6.34 -11.96
C MET A 346 -21.50 -5.00 -11.72
N LYS A 347 -22.12 -4.45 -12.77
CA LYS A 347 -22.89 -3.19 -12.70
C LYS A 347 -24.38 -3.36 -12.95
N LYS A 348 -24.77 -4.51 -13.50
CA LYS A 348 -26.13 -4.78 -13.97
C LYS A 348 -26.89 -5.57 -12.91
N CYS A 349 -28.19 -5.29 -12.80
CA CYS A 349 -29.15 -6.10 -12.06
C CYS A 349 -30.12 -6.73 -13.06
N TYR A 350 -30.68 -7.89 -12.72
CA TYR A 350 -31.59 -8.64 -13.57
C TYR A 350 -32.88 -8.99 -12.83
N ASP A 351 -34.01 -9.06 -13.53
CA ASP A 351 -35.25 -9.68 -13.04
C ASP A 351 -35.28 -11.20 -13.34
N ASP A 352 -36.39 -11.87 -13.03
CA ASP A 352 -36.54 -13.33 -13.23
C ASP A 352 -36.66 -13.71 -14.71
N GLU A 353 -37.16 -12.80 -15.55
CA GLU A 353 -37.20 -12.99 -17.00
C GLU A 353 -35.85 -12.69 -17.66
N GLY A 354 -34.84 -12.33 -16.86
CA GLY A 354 -33.50 -12.11 -17.35
C GLY A 354 -33.26 -10.72 -17.96
N ARG A 355 -34.20 -9.79 -17.82
CA ARG A 355 -34.06 -8.44 -18.36
C ARG A 355 -33.18 -7.60 -17.45
N ILE A 356 -32.35 -6.75 -18.05
CA ILE A 356 -31.56 -5.77 -17.29
C ILE A 356 -32.52 -4.75 -16.66
N ILE A 357 -32.45 -4.62 -15.35
CA ILE A 357 -33.21 -3.65 -14.57
C ILE A 357 -32.27 -2.62 -13.93
N PRO A 358 -32.74 -1.39 -13.67
CA PRO A 358 -32.02 -0.45 -12.81
C PRO A 358 -31.78 -1.06 -11.43
N ALA A 359 -30.65 -0.71 -10.80
CA ALA A 359 -30.32 -1.14 -9.44
C ALA A 359 -31.53 -0.90 -8.50
N PRO A 360 -32.14 -1.96 -7.94
CA PRO A 360 -33.33 -1.81 -7.12
C PRO A 360 -33.02 -1.01 -5.86
N ARG A 361 -34.04 -0.35 -5.29
CA ARG A 361 -33.89 0.34 -4.00
C ARG A 361 -34.10 -0.64 -2.84
N LYS A 362 -33.51 -0.35 -1.67
CA LYS A 362 -33.72 -1.14 -0.44
C LYS A 362 -35.22 -1.35 -0.19
N GLY A 363 -35.60 -2.59 0.11
CA GLY A 363 -37.00 -3.01 0.32
C GLY A 363 -37.80 -3.26 -0.97
N LYS A 364 -37.20 -3.13 -2.15
CA LYS A 364 -37.80 -3.57 -3.41
C LYS A 364 -37.31 -4.96 -3.80
N ARG A 365 -38.13 -5.64 -4.60
CA ARG A 365 -37.79 -6.93 -5.21
C ARG A 365 -36.44 -6.82 -5.93
N PHE A 366 -35.63 -7.88 -5.86
CA PHE A 366 -34.31 -7.96 -6.47
C PHE A 366 -33.23 -7.01 -5.90
N PHE A 367 -33.49 -6.30 -4.81
CA PHE A 367 -32.44 -5.57 -4.10
C PHE A 367 -31.43 -6.54 -3.46
N GLY A 368 -30.14 -6.22 -3.58
CA GLY A 368 -29.06 -7.00 -2.99
C GLY A 368 -28.25 -7.83 -3.97
N GLN A 369 -28.51 -7.69 -5.27
CA GLN A 369 -27.62 -8.18 -6.33
C GLN A 369 -26.28 -7.46 -6.27
N ASP A 370 -25.23 -8.08 -6.78
CA ASP A 370 -23.89 -7.49 -6.82
C ASP A 370 -23.89 -6.11 -7.50
N GLY A 371 -24.58 -5.98 -8.64
CA GLY A 371 -24.75 -4.69 -9.33
C GLY A 371 -25.58 -3.63 -8.57
N SER A 372 -26.15 -3.96 -7.41
CA SER A 372 -26.76 -2.97 -6.50
C SER A 372 -25.71 -2.27 -5.62
N TYR A 373 -24.48 -2.76 -5.61
CA TYR A 373 -23.37 -2.26 -4.81
C TYR A 373 -22.22 -1.80 -5.72
N VAL A 374 -21.45 -0.83 -5.24
CA VAL A 374 -20.17 -0.44 -5.86
C VAL A 374 -19.16 -0.36 -4.74
N ILE A 375 -18.36 -1.42 -4.58
CA ILE A 375 -17.42 -1.56 -3.46
C ILE A 375 -16.03 -1.77 -4.05
N ASN A 376 -15.18 -0.74 -3.98
CA ASN A 376 -13.81 -0.76 -4.52
C ASN A 376 -13.77 -1.24 -6.00
N PRO A 377 -14.34 -0.47 -6.94
CA PRO A 377 -14.40 -0.86 -8.35
C PRO A 377 -13.01 -1.19 -8.90
N LEU A 378 -12.94 -2.12 -9.86
CA LEU A 378 -11.70 -2.47 -10.56
C LEU A 378 -10.99 -1.21 -11.06
N SER A 379 -9.73 -1.04 -10.68
CA SER A 379 -8.95 0.17 -10.96
C SER A 379 -7.54 -0.21 -11.37
N PHE A 380 -7.17 0.14 -12.60
CA PHE A 380 -5.89 -0.24 -13.20
C PHE A 380 -5.16 0.97 -13.78
N THR A 381 -3.83 0.90 -13.82
CA THR A 381 -2.96 1.93 -14.40
C THR A 381 -1.86 1.28 -15.23
N LYS A 382 -1.76 1.64 -16.51
CA LYS A 382 -0.64 1.21 -17.35
C LYS A 382 0.64 1.92 -16.89
N LEU A 383 1.70 1.15 -16.64
CA LEU A 383 3.01 1.69 -16.24
C LEU A 383 3.99 1.77 -17.43
N GLY A 384 3.52 1.47 -18.63
CA GLY A 384 4.32 1.40 -19.86
C GLY A 384 3.68 0.41 -20.84
N THR A 385 4.47 -0.11 -21.77
CA THR A 385 4.03 -1.14 -22.73
C THR A 385 4.03 -2.55 -22.13
N GLY A 386 4.84 -2.80 -21.09
CA GLY A 386 5.03 -4.14 -20.52
C GLY A 386 4.38 -4.38 -19.14
N MET A 387 3.68 -3.40 -18.55
CA MET A 387 3.19 -3.52 -17.17
C MET A 387 1.88 -2.78 -16.89
N VAL A 388 1.04 -3.37 -16.03
CA VAL A 388 -0.19 -2.79 -15.48
C VAL A 388 -0.20 -2.90 -13.96
N LYS A 389 -0.40 -1.77 -13.27
CA LYS A 389 -0.68 -1.75 -11.84
C LYS A 389 -2.17 -1.95 -11.59
N ASP A 390 -2.52 -2.84 -10.69
CA ASP A 390 -3.81 -2.87 -9.99
C ASP A 390 -3.75 -1.90 -8.80
N ASN A 391 -4.58 -0.87 -8.84
CA ASN A 391 -4.58 0.20 -7.82
C ASN A 391 -5.25 -0.21 -6.51
N ASN A 392 -6.07 -1.27 -6.52
CA ASN A 392 -6.73 -1.78 -5.32
C ASN A 392 -5.79 -2.67 -4.51
N THR A 393 -5.04 -3.54 -5.18
CA THR A 393 -4.11 -4.49 -4.54
C THR A 393 -2.67 -3.96 -4.46
N GLY A 394 -2.31 -2.99 -5.31
CA GLY A 394 -0.94 -2.52 -5.48
C GLY A 394 -0.06 -3.48 -6.28
N LEU A 395 -0.62 -4.58 -6.79
CA LEU A 395 0.08 -5.55 -7.63
C LEU A 395 0.42 -4.93 -8.97
N ILE A 396 1.57 -5.32 -9.52
CA ILE A 396 1.98 -4.98 -10.88
C ILE A 396 2.01 -6.26 -11.68
N TRP A 397 1.21 -6.28 -12.73
CA TRP A 397 1.01 -7.37 -13.65
C TRP A 397 1.86 -7.17 -14.89
N GLU A 398 2.45 -8.27 -15.33
CA GLU A 398 3.13 -8.36 -16.62
C GLU A 398 2.11 -8.14 -17.75
N LEU A 399 2.47 -7.38 -18.80
CA LEU A 399 1.80 -7.40 -20.10
C LEU A 399 2.60 -8.23 -21.09
N LYS A 400 1.90 -9.11 -21.82
CA LYS A 400 2.50 -9.96 -22.85
C LYS A 400 2.66 -9.22 -24.16
N SER A 401 3.61 -9.70 -24.95
CA SER A 401 3.91 -9.19 -26.28
C SER A 401 3.02 -9.83 -27.35
N PHE A 402 2.70 -9.08 -28.40
CA PHE A 402 2.05 -9.60 -29.60
C PHE A 402 3.05 -10.00 -30.69
N ASP A 403 4.35 -9.73 -30.49
CA ASP A 403 5.39 -10.21 -31.39
C ASP A 403 5.69 -11.68 -31.08
N LYS A 404 5.44 -12.55 -32.07
CA LYS A 404 5.69 -14.00 -31.97
C LYS A 404 7.15 -14.37 -31.70
N ASN A 405 8.08 -13.46 -31.96
CA ASN A 405 9.51 -13.66 -31.68
C ASN A 405 9.90 -13.21 -30.26
N ASP A 406 9.00 -12.52 -29.56
CA ASP A 406 9.26 -12.08 -28.19
C ASP A 406 9.11 -13.26 -27.22
N PHE A 407 9.96 -13.29 -26.21
CA PHE A 407 9.99 -14.40 -25.28
C PHE A 407 8.71 -14.49 -24.44
N ASN A 408 8.05 -13.36 -24.20
CA ASN A 408 6.78 -13.27 -23.48
C ASN A 408 5.59 -13.09 -24.43
N TYR A 409 5.66 -13.70 -25.62
CA TYR A 409 4.52 -13.78 -26.53
C TYR A 409 3.26 -14.31 -25.83
N PHE A 410 2.13 -13.62 -26.05
CA PHE A 410 0.90 -13.81 -25.29
C PHE A 410 0.30 -15.22 -25.40
N ASP A 411 0.55 -15.90 -26.52
CA ASP A 411 -0.02 -17.22 -26.80
C ASP A 411 0.91 -18.39 -26.40
N HIS A 412 2.05 -18.11 -25.77
CA HIS A 412 2.86 -19.17 -25.19
C HIS A 412 2.12 -19.86 -24.04
N THR A 413 2.22 -21.19 -24.04
CA THR A 413 1.65 -22.06 -23.01
C THR A 413 2.74 -22.92 -22.39
N TYR A 414 2.57 -23.23 -21.11
CA TYR A 414 3.57 -23.87 -20.26
C TYR A 414 2.91 -24.95 -19.41
N THR A 415 3.63 -26.04 -19.15
CA THR A 415 3.30 -26.88 -17.99
C THR A 415 3.47 -26.07 -16.70
N TRP A 416 2.94 -26.55 -15.58
CA TRP A 416 3.05 -25.80 -14.33
C TRP A 416 4.52 -25.62 -13.89
N ASP A 417 5.36 -26.64 -14.07
CA ASP A 417 6.80 -26.56 -13.75
C ASP A 417 7.54 -25.60 -14.71
N GLU A 418 7.19 -25.61 -16.00
CA GLU A 418 7.73 -24.65 -16.98
C GLU A 418 7.25 -23.22 -16.73
N ALA A 419 6.06 -23.02 -16.15
CA ALA A 419 5.55 -21.70 -15.77
C ALA A 419 6.45 -21.04 -14.71
N HIS A 420 6.98 -21.83 -13.76
CA HIS A 420 7.98 -21.36 -12.81
C HIS A 420 9.29 -20.99 -13.50
N GLN A 421 9.79 -21.83 -14.41
CA GLN A 421 11.00 -21.55 -15.19
C GLN A 421 10.86 -20.30 -16.07
N TYR A 422 9.67 -20.06 -16.61
CA TYR A 422 9.36 -18.85 -17.37
C TYR A 422 9.49 -17.59 -16.50
N VAL A 423 9.00 -17.64 -15.27
CA VAL A 423 9.14 -16.53 -14.30
C VAL A 423 10.59 -16.34 -13.87
N GLU A 424 11.35 -17.42 -13.66
CA GLU A 424 12.80 -17.34 -13.43
C GLU A 424 13.52 -16.65 -14.59
N SER A 425 13.13 -16.97 -15.83
CA SER A 425 13.66 -16.34 -17.04
C SER A 425 13.29 -14.85 -17.14
N LEU A 426 12.07 -14.46 -16.76
CA LEU A 426 11.67 -13.06 -16.64
C LEU A 426 12.58 -12.30 -15.68
N ASN A 427 12.88 -12.90 -14.53
CA ASN A 427 13.72 -12.32 -13.49
C ASN A 427 15.18 -12.20 -13.91
N GLY A 428 15.75 -13.25 -14.53
CA GLY A 428 17.12 -13.25 -15.04
C GLY A 428 17.37 -12.17 -16.10
N ARG A 429 16.33 -11.76 -16.83
CA ARG A 429 16.38 -10.70 -17.84
C ARG A 429 16.07 -9.31 -17.30
N ALA A 430 15.78 -9.19 -16.01
CA ALA A 430 15.31 -7.96 -15.39
C ALA A 430 14.15 -7.32 -16.21
N TYR A 431 13.15 -8.11 -16.61
CA TYR A 431 12.07 -7.63 -17.47
C TYR A 431 11.43 -6.35 -16.93
N GLN A 432 11.39 -5.32 -17.79
CA GLN A 432 10.95 -3.96 -17.45
C GLN A 432 11.69 -3.33 -16.27
N GLY A 433 12.96 -3.69 -16.06
CA GLY A 433 13.81 -3.21 -14.96
C GLY A 433 13.62 -3.95 -13.63
N HIS A 434 12.99 -5.13 -13.65
CA HIS A 434 12.55 -5.82 -12.45
C HIS A 434 12.88 -7.31 -12.44
N SER A 435 13.28 -7.82 -11.27
CA SER A 435 13.75 -9.20 -11.06
C SER A 435 13.07 -9.92 -9.88
N ASP A 436 11.91 -9.42 -9.47
CA ASP A 436 11.05 -9.94 -8.39
C ASP A 436 9.67 -10.34 -8.91
N TRP A 437 9.58 -10.74 -10.18
CA TRP A 437 8.40 -11.38 -10.76
C TRP A 437 8.16 -12.75 -10.13
N ARG A 438 6.90 -13.11 -9.95
CA ARG A 438 6.47 -14.42 -9.46
C ARG A 438 5.21 -14.89 -10.19
N LEU A 439 4.92 -16.19 -10.10
CA LEU A 439 3.56 -16.64 -10.40
C LEU A 439 2.60 -16.02 -9.38
N PRO A 440 1.43 -15.55 -9.84
CA PRO A 440 0.38 -15.08 -8.95
C PRO A 440 -0.21 -16.27 -8.18
N ASN A 441 -0.64 -16.07 -6.94
CA ASN A 441 -1.56 -17.02 -6.33
C ASN A 441 -2.95 -16.89 -6.97
N ARG A 442 -3.84 -17.82 -6.63
CA ARG A 442 -5.18 -17.93 -7.22
C ARG A 442 -6.00 -16.68 -6.99
N GLU A 443 -5.99 -16.12 -5.78
CA GLU A 443 -6.79 -14.92 -5.46
C GLU A 443 -6.23 -13.66 -6.11
N GLU A 444 -4.92 -13.60 -6.35
CA GLU A 444 -4.32 -12.55 -7.17
C GLU A 444 -4.81 -12.61 -8.60
N LEU A 445 -4.85 -13.78 -9.25
CA LEU A 445 -5.43 -13.89 -10.60
C LEU A 445 -6.92 -13.53 -10.61
N ARG A 446 -7.67 -13.96 -9.59
CA ARG A 446 -9.08 -13.58 -9.45
C ARG A 446 -9.22 -12.08 -9.27
N SER A 447 -8.24 -11.40 -8.67
CA SER A 447 -8.29 -9.95 -8.42
C SER A 447 -8.49 -9.11 -9.69
N ILE A 448 -8.05 -9.61 -10.85
CA ILE A 448 -8.12 -8.92 -12.15
C ILE A 448 -9.28 -9.37 -13.05
N VAL A 449 -10.11 -10.32 -12.62
CA VAL A 449 -11.26 -10.82 -13.41
C VAL A 449 -12.38 -9.79 -13.47
N ASP A 450 -12.95 -9.53 -14.65
CA ASP A 450 -14.14 -8.68 -14.80
C ASP A 450 -15.38 -9.54 -15.05
N TYR A 451 -16.29 -9.60 -14.07
CA TYR A 451 -17.50 -10.43 -14.13
C TYR A 451 -18.68 -9.75 -14.85
N GLU A 452 -18.49 -8.62 -15.54
CA GLU A 452 -19.56 -7.93 -16.30
C GLU A 452 -20.11 -8.75 -17.50
N GLY A 453 -19.54 -9.93 -17.79
CA GLY A 453 -20.01 -10.86 -18.82
C GLY A 453 -19.32 -10.73 -20.17
N SER A 454 -18.13 -10.11 -20.23
CA SER A 454 -17.28 -10.12 -21.42
C SER A 454 -16.47 -11.41 -21.52
N ILE A 455 -16.14 -11.83 -22.76
CA ILE A 455 -15.22 -12.95 -23.00
C ILE A 455 -13.98 -12.43 -23.75
N PRO A 456 -12.77 -12.61 -23.18
CA PRO A 456 -12.45 -13.00 -21.80
C PRO A 456 -13.04 -12.06 -20.73
N ALA A 457 -13.24 -12.62 -19.54
CA ALA A 457 -13.69 -11.98 -18.31
C ALA A 457 -12.56 -11.11 -17.70
N ILE A 458 -12.13 -10.09 -18.44
CA ILE A 458 -11.12 -9.12 -18.01
C ILE A 458 -11.29 -7.80 -18.74
N ASN A 459 -10.81 -6.72 -18.13
CA ASN A 459 -10.77 -5.42 -18.77
C ASN A 459 -9.68 -5.34 -19.85
N LYS A 460 -10.05 -5.61 -21.11
CA LYS A 460 -9.15 -5.57 -22.29
C LYS A 460 -8.49 -4.22 -22.56
N LYS A 461 -9.02 -3.12 -22.02
CA LYS A 461 -8.35 -1.81 -22.12
C LYS A 461 -6.97 -1.86 -21.46
N TYR A 462 -6.86 -2.58 -20.34
CA TYR A 462 -5.63 -2.71 -19.56
C TYR A 462 -4.89 -3.99 -19.88
N PHE A 463 -5.60 -5.10 -20.11
CA PHE A 463 -5.03 -6.41 -20.43
C PHE A 463 -5.44 -6.85 -21.84
N PRO A 464 -4.92 -6.21 -22.91
CA PRO A 464 -5.33 -6.49 -24.29
C PRO A 464 -4.89 -7.89 -24.75
N ASP A 465 -3.93 -8.49 -24.06
CA ASP A 465 -3.18 -9.69 -24.40
C ASP A 465 -3.69 -10.95 -23.66
N ILE A 466 -4.80 -10.86 -22.94
CA ILE A 466 -5.48 -12.05 -22.37
C ILE A 466 -6.36 -12.72 -23.43
N THR A 467 -6.26 -14.04 -23.49
CA THR A 467 -7.13 -14.93 -24.27
C THR A 467 -8.13 -15.65 -23.34
N PRO A 468 -9.27 -16.17 -23.84
CA PRO A 468 -10.27 -16.87 -23.02
C PRO A 468 -9.83 -18.30 -22.66
N HIS A 469 -8.65 -18.44 -22.08
CA HIS A 469 -8.02 -19.70 -21.69
C HIS A 469 -7.72 -19.74 -20.19
N PHE A 470 -7.16 -20.86 -19.73
CA PHE A 470 -6.75 -21.06 -18.36
C PHE A 470 -5.35 -20.47 -18.13
N TYR A 471 -5.18 -19.85 -16.97
CA TYR A 471 -3.93 -19.22 -16.55
C TYR A 471 -3.48 -19.81 -15.22
N TRP A 472 -2.26 -20.31 -15.18
CA TRP A 472 -1.68 -20.93 -13.98
C TRP A 472 -1.54 -19.93 -12.83
N SER A 473 -1.94 -20.36 -11.64
CA SER A 473 -1.45 -19.79 -10.38
C SER A 473 -0.25 -20.58 -9.85
N GLY A 474 0.44 -20.02 -8.86
CA GLY A 474 1.49 -20.71 -8.10
C GLY A 474 0.96 -21.68 -7.04
N ASP A 475 -0.35 -21.87 -6.92
CA ASP A 475 -0.94 -22.70 -5.87
C ASP A 475 -1.16 -24.14 -6.35
N ILE A 476 -0.69 -25.11 -5.56
CA ILE A 476 -0.91 -26.54 -5.77
C ILE A 476 -2.21 -26.98 -5.09
N ASN A 477 -2.95 -27.91 -5.70
CA ASN A 477 -4.07 -28.58 -5.03
C ASN A 477 -3.54 -29.50 -3.91
N LYS A 478 -3.79 -29.15 -2.64
CA LYS A 478 -3.25 -29.88 -1.49
C LYS A 478 -3.83 -31.28 -1.29
N LYS A 479 -5.07 -31.52 -1.75
CA LYS A 479 -5.68 -32.87 -1.73
C LYS A 479 -5.06 -33.76 -2.79
N GLU A 480 -4.87 -33.23 -4.00
CA GLU A 480 -4.37 -33.97 -5.16
C GLU A 480 -3.24 -33.19 -5.84
N PRO A 481 -1.98 -33.28 -5.34
CA PRO A 481 -0.84 -32.45 -5.79
C PRO A 481 -0.41 -32.63 -7.26
N ILE A 482 -1.03 -33.55 -7.99
CA ILE A 482 -0.89 -33.66 -9.45
C ILE A 482 -1.64 -32.54 -10.19
N PHE A 483 -2.56 -31.84 -9.52
CA PHE A 483 -3.26 -30.67 -10.01
C PHE A 483 -2.69 -29.37 -9.43
N ALA A 484 -2.76 -28.29 -10.21
CA ALA A 484 -2.50 -26.94 -9.74
C ALA A 484 -3.68 -26.01 -10.06
N TRP A 485 -3.86 -24.99 -9.23
CA TRP A 485 -4.94 -24.02 -9.37
C TRP A 485 -4.63 -22.97 -10.44
N GLY A 486 -5.69 -22.34 -10.94
CA GLY A 486 -5.58 -21.19 -11.83
C GLY A 486 -6.95 -20.58 -12.08
N VAL A 487 -6.99 -19.64 -13.02
CA VAL A 487 -8.22 -18.94 -13.41
C VAL A 487 -8.48 -19.14 -14.89
N TYR A 488 -9.69 -19.57 -15.21
CA TYR A 488 -10.18 -19.71 -16.58
C TYR A 488 -10.85 -18.43 -17.05
N PHE A 489 -10.11 -17.59 -17.79
CA PHE A 489 -10.55 -16.25 -18.18
C PHE A 489 -11.66 -16.21 -19.23
N ALA A 490 -12.13 -17.34 -19.79
CA ALA A 490 -13.36 -17.30 -20.58
C ALA A 490 -14.56 -16.81 -19.74
N TYR A 491 -14.61 -17.20 -18.47
CA TYR A 491 -15.72 -16.87 -17.56
C TYR A 491 -15.27 -16.28 -16.22
N GLY A 492 -13.99 -16.44 -15.85
CA GLY A 492 -13.47 -16.01 -14.55
C GLY A 492 -13.51 -17.06 -13.44
N CYS A 493 -13.65 -18.34 -13.79
CA CYS A 493 -13.74 -19.43 -12.81
C CYS A 493 -12.36 -19.81 -12.26
N ALA A 494 -12.26 -19.99 -10.95
CA ALA A 494 -11.10 -20.54 -10.26
C ALA A 494 -11.24 -22.07 -10.15
N ILE A 495 -10.39 -22.79 -10.89
CA ILE A 495 -10.42 -24.24 -11.04
C ILE A 495 -8.99 -24.81 -11.03
N CYS A 496 -8.82 -26.13 -10.99
CA CYS A 496 -7.51 -26.77 -11.10
C CYS A 496 -7.43 -27.76 -12.28
N TYR A 497 -6.25 -27.88 -12.87
CA TYR A 497 -5.94 -28.84 -13.94
C TYR A 497 -4.62 -29.56 -13.66
N LEU A 498 -4.40 -30.67 -14.37
CA LEU A 498 -3.18 -31.47 -14.28
C LEU A 498 -1.96 -30.62 -14.60
N ARG A 499 -0.93 -30.66 -13.74
CA ARG A 499 0.31 -29.89 -13.90
C ARG A 499 1.07 -30.19 -15.20
N SER A 500 0.82 -31.36 -15.80
CA SER A 500 1.39 -31.80 -17.08
C SER A 500 0.75 -31.15 -18.31
N TYR A 501 -0.41 -30.49 -18.17
CA TYR A 501 -1.07 -29.80 -19.28
C TYR A 501 -0.46 -28.42 -19.50
N ARG A 502 -0.53 -27.93 -20.73
CA ARG A 502 0.04 -26.64 -21.11
C ARG A 502 -1.02 -25.55 -21.10
N TYR A 503 -0.81 -24.50 -20.31
CA TYR A 503 -1.70 -23.35 -20.19
C TYR A 503 -0.93 -22.03 -20.08
N HIS A 504 -1.63 -20.91 -20.15
CA HIS A 504 -0.99 -19.60 -20.14
C HIS A 504 -0.50 -19.21 -18.75
N VAL A 505 0.38 -18.21 -18.70
CA VAL A 505 0.96 -17.66 -17.48
C VAL A 505 0.96 -16.14 -17.58
N ARG A 506 0.66 -15.44 -16.49
CA ARG A 506 0.93 -14.01 -16.35
C ARG A 506 1.65 -13.76 -15.04
N ALA A 507 2.86 -13.22 -15.11
CA ALA A 507 3.61 -12.94 -13.89
C ALA A 507 3.05 -11.70 -13.17
N VAL A 508 3.25 -11.68 -11.86
CA VAL A 508 2.87 -10.57 -10.98
C VAL A 508 4.05 -10.21 -10.08
N ARG A 509 4.06 -8.97 -9.57
CA ARG A 509 5.01 -8.50 -8.56
C ARG A 509 4.41 -7.40 -7.69
N GLY A 510 5.13 -6.99 -6.64
CA GLY A 510 4.69 -5.92 -5.75
C GLY A 510 3.48 -6.30 -4.89
N GLY A 511 2.54 -5.36 -4.72
CA GLY A 511 1.40 -5.48 -3.82
C GLY A 511 1.55 -4.63 -2.56
N TYR A 512 0.46 -4.01 -2.10
CA TYR A 512 0.39 -3.37 -0.78
C TYR A 512 0.47 -4.41 0.35
N ASN A 513 0.03 -5.64 0.07
CA ASN A 513 0.15 -6.78 0.95
C ASN A 513 0.67 -7.99 0.15
N ARG A 514 1.87 -8.46 0.49
CA ARG A 514 2.47 -9.65 -0.14
C ARG A 514 1.76 -10.96 0.22
N ASP A 515 0.95 -10.93 1.28
CA ASP A 515 0.15 -12.06 1.74
C ASP A 515 -1.27 -12.04 1.16
N PHE A 516 -1.59 -11.10 0.26
CA PHE A 516 -2.90 -11.10 -0.40
C PHE A 516 -3.11 -12.42 -1.13
N GLY A 517 -4.19 -13.13 -0.80
CA GLY A 517 -4.47 -14.45 -1.36
C GLY A 517 -3.70 -15.62 -0.72
N ASN A 518 -2.87 -15.36 0.30
CA ASN A 518 -2.18 -16.41 1.03
C ASN A 518 -3.14 -17.10 2.00
N MET A 519 -3.63 -18.28 1.59
CA MET A 519 -4.64 -19.05 2.32
C MET A 519 -4.17 -19.53 3.70
N ASP A 520 -2.85 -19.67 3.92
CA ASP A 520 -2.28 -20.07 5.21
C ASP A 520 -2.29 -18.94 6.25
N LYS A 521 -2.56 -17.70 5.82
CA LYS A 521 -2.56 -16.50 6.66
C LYS A 521 -3.95 -15.93 6.93
N TYR A 522 -5.01 -16.60 6.47
CA TYR A 522 -6.37 -16.20 6.85
C TYR A 522 -6.54 -16.28 8.37
N SER A 523 -7.22 -15.28 8.92
CA SER A 523 -7.34 -15.02 10.34
C SER A 523 -8.79 -14.66 10.60
N PHE A 524 -9.52 -15.65 11.09
CA PHE A 524 -10.89 -15.50 11.52
C PHE A 524 -10.94 -15.34 13.04
N LYS A 525 -11.91 -14.56 13.51
CA LYS A 525 -12.22 -14.43 14.92
C LYS A 525 -13.71 -14.70 15.12
N ASP A 526 -14.01 -15.72 15.89
CA ASP A 526 -15.37 -15.94 16.41
C ASP A 526 -15.71 -14.81 17.39
N ASN A 527 -16.83 -14.12 17.15
CA ASN A 527 -17.28 -13.03 18.00
C ASN A 527 -18.18 -13.51 19.15
N ALA A 528 -18.47 -14.81 19.24
CA ALA A 528 -19.33 -15.45 20.25
C ALA A 528 -20.77 -14.92 20.29
N ASP A 529 -21.26 -14.32 19.21
CA ASP A 529 -22.61 -13.77 19.04
C ASP A 529 -23.33 -14.32 17.80
N GLY A 530 -22.83 -15.44 17.26
CA GLY A 530 -23.30 -16.04 16.00
C GLY A 530 -22.63 -15.45 14.75
N THR A 531 -21.64 -14.57 14.90
CA THR A 531 -20.86 -13.99 13.80
C THR A 531 -19.37 -14.33 13.87
N VAL A 532 -18.71 -14.31 12.71
CA VAL A 532 -17.27 -14.49 12.57
C VAL A 532 -16.68 -13.30 11.81
N THR A 533 -15.68 -12.67 12.39
CA THR A 533 -14.91 -11.59 11.77
C THR A 533 -13.76 -12.16 10.93
N ASP A 534 -13.67 -11.78 9.66
CA ASP A 534 -12.48 -11.99 8.84
C ASP A 534 -11.55 -10.78 9.00
N LEU A 535 -10.42 -11.00 9.68
CA LEU A 535 -9.44 -9.96 10.01
C LEU A 535 -8.57 -9.55 8.81
N ASN A 536 -8.65 -10.25 7.66
CA ASN A 536 -7.87 -9.90 6.47
C ASN A 536 -8.67 -9.06 5.48
N THR A 537 -9.97 -9.34 5.35
CA THR A 537 -10.85 -8.67 4.40
C THR A 537 -11.66 -7.55 5.01
N GLY A 538 -11.77 -7.50 6.35
CA GLY A 538 -12.65 -6.56 7.04
C GLY A 538 -14.14 -6.88 6.85
N LEU A 539 -14.44 -8.11 6.46
CA LEU A 539 -15.79 -8.67 6.36
C LEU A 539 -16.18 -9.36 7.66
N MET A 540 -17.48 -9.39 7.92
CA MET A 540 -18.06 -10.18 8.99
C MET A 540 -19.13 -11.10 8.41
N TRP A 541 -19.08 -12.35 8.82
CA TRP A 541 -19.84 -13.46 8.27
C TRP A 541 -20.78 -14.04 9.31
N LYS A 542 -21.94 -14.53 8.87
CA LYS A 542 -22.78 -15.40 9.71
C LYS A 542 -22.04 -16.71 9.99
N LYS A 543 -21.94 -17.11 11.26
CA LYS A 543 -21.22 -18.31 11.70
C LYS A 543 -21.94 -19.60 11.32
N ASP A 544 -23.22 -19.68 11.64
CA ASP A 544 -24.01 -20.90 11.40
C ASP A 544 -24.51 -20.98 9.97
N GLU A 545 -24.88 -22.19 9.55
CA GLU A 545 -25.42 -22.44 8.22
C GLU A 545 -26.73 -21.66 7.95
N SER A 546 -26.98 -21.33 6.68
CA SER A 546 -28.23 -20.72 6.23
C SER A 546 -29.16 -21.77 5.61
N PRO A 547 -30.50 -21.57 5.66
CA PRO A 547 -31.42 -22.48 4.98
C PRO A 547 -31.19 -22.46 3.47
N ASN A 548 -31.47 -23.57 2.79
CA ASN A 548 -31.37 -23.62 1.33
C ASN A 548 -32.48 -22.77 0.71
N GLN A 549 -32.09 -21.77 -0.08
CA GLN A 549 -33.02 -20.84 -0.74
C GLN A 549 -32.69 -20.74 -2.22
N ASN A 550 -33.69 -20.34 -3.00
CA ASN A 550 -33.43 -19.84 -4.34
C ASN A 550 -32.68 -18.50 -4.26
N TRP A 551 -32.14 -18.03 -5.39
CA TRP A 551 -31.25 -16.88 -5.39
C TRP A 551 -31.91 -15.59 -4.86
N GLU A 552 -33.16 -15.33 -5.25
CA GLU A 552 -33.96 -14.21 -4.73
C GLU A 552 -34.23 -14.36 -3.21
N GLY A 553 -34.62 -15.56 -2.78
CA GLY A 553 -34.88 -15.87 -1.38
C GLY A 553 -33.65 -15.72 -0.49
N ALA A 554 -32.47 -16.08 -0.99
CA ALA A 554 -31.19 -15.89 -0.29
C ALA A 554 -30.87 -14.40 -0.08
N MET A 555 -31.06 -13.57 -1.11
CA MET A 555 -30.92 -12.11 -0.99
C MET A 555 -31.91 -11.53 0.01
N LYS A 556 -33.19 -11.91 -0.09
CA LYS A 556 -34.24 -11.46 0.84
C LYS A 556 -33.92 -11.83 2.29
N TYR A 557 -33.51 -13.09 2.52
CA TYR A 557 -33.11 -13.56 3.84
C TYR A 557 -31.99 -12.68 4.42
N CYS A 558 -30.95 -12.37 3.63
CA CYS A 558 -29.86 -11.52 4.11
C CYS A 558 -30.36 -10.12 4.50
N GLN A 559 -31.29 -9.53 3.74
CA GLN A 559 -31.84 -8.19 4.03
C GLN A 559 -32.70 -8.13 5.31
N GLU A 560 -33.33 -9.24 5.67
CA GLU A 560 -34.20 -9.36 6.84
C GLU A 560 -33.46 -9.86 8.09
N LEU A 561 -32.21 -10.28 7.94
CA LEU A 561 -31.41 -10.83 9.03
C LEU A 561 -31.06 -9.77 10.08
N ASP A 562 -31.39 -10.07 11.34
CA ASP A 562 -30.93 -9.36 12.53
C ASP A 562 -30.05 -10.32 13.35
N LEU A 563 -28.74 -10.11 13.31
CA LEU A 563 -27.76 -11.02 13.92
C LEU A 563 -26.57 -10.23 14.46
N GLY A 564 -26.12 -10.55 15.68
CA GLY A 564 -25.01 -9.84 16.34
C GLY A 564 -25.28 -8.35 16.59
N GLY A 565 -26.54 -7.92 16.59
CA GLY A 565 -26.94 -6.50 16.66
C GLY A 565 -26.86 -5.75 15.33
N TYR A 566 -26.74 -6.47 14.21
CA TYR A 566 -26.55 -5.89 12.88
C TYR A 566 -27.68 -6.25 11.91
N LYS A 567 -28.07 -5.30 11.06
CA LYS A 567 -29.20 -5.36 10.10
C LYS A 567 -28.84 -4.99 8.67
N ASP A 568 -27.54 -4.92 8.38
CA ASP A 568 -26.96 -4.54 7.08
C ASP A 568 -26.30 -5.74 6.39
N TRP A 569 -26.77 -6.94 6.71
CA TRP A 569 -26.36 -8.18 6.06
C TRP A 569 -26.77 -8.22 4.59
N ARG A 570 -25.93 -8.83 3.77
CA ARG A 570 -26.16 -9.02 2.32
C ARG A 570 -25.60 -10.36 1.88
N LEU A 571 -26.04 -10.80 0.70
CA LEU A 571 -25.44 -11.94 0.03
C LEU A 571 -24.03 -11.53 -0.48
N PRO A 572 -23.00 -12.38 -0.29
CA PRO A 572 -21.63 -12.05 -0.66
C PRO A 572 -21.46 -12.09 -2.17
N SER A 573 -20.60 -11.26 -2.73
CA SER A 573 -20.24 -11.39 -4.15
C SER A 573 -19.32 -12.60 -4.38
N ILE A 574 -19.13 -13.00 -5.64
CA ILE A 574 -18.21 -14.08 -5.98
C ILE A 574 -16.77 -13.74 -5.63
N ARG A 575 -16.46 -12.45 -5.49
CA ARG A 575 -15.18 -11.96 -5.01
C ARG A 575 -14.97 -12.30 -3.53
N GLU A 576 -16.00 -12.13 -2.71
CA GLU A 576 -15.92 -12.29 -1.26
C GLU A 576 -16.06 -13.75 -0.81
N LEU A 577 -17.01 -14.50 -1.35
CA LEU A 577 -17.37 -15.84 -0.83
C LEU A 577 -16.18 -16.84 -0.78
N PRO A 578 -15.26 -16.88 -1.76
CA PRO A 578 -14.08 -17.75 -1.72
C PRO A 578 -13.08 -17.47 -0.59
N THR A 579 -13.17 -16.32 0.08
CA THR A 579 -12.32 -16.01 1.24
C THR A 579 -12.55 -16.98 2.41
N LEU A 580 -13.69 -17.69 2.40
CA LEU A 580 -14.02 -18.72 3.37
C LEU A 580 -13.37 -20.07 3.10
N LEU A 581 -12.77 -20.24 1.91
CA LEU A 581 -12.09 -21.48 1.55
C LEU A 581 -10.81 -21.65 2.37
N ASP A 582 -10.42 -22.88 2.65
CA ASP A 582 -9.11 -23.25 3.18
C ASP A 582 -8.41 -24.16 2.17
N LEU A 583 -7.53 -23.58 1.33
CA LEU A 583 -6.81 -24.36 0.31
C LEU A 583 -5.65 -25.18 0.86
N SER A 584 -5.33 -25.04 2.15
CA SER A 584 -4.40 -25.97 2.80
C SER A 584 -5.02 -27.37 2.95
N PHE A 585 -6.34 -27.49 2.75
CA PHE A 585 -7.12 -28.72 2.88
C PHE A 585 -6.96 -29.37 4.26
N LYS A 586 -6.77 -28.54 5.30
CA LYS A 586 -6.71 -28.99 6.68
C LYS A 586 -8.01 -29.70 7.05
N GLU A 587 -7.87 -30.75 7.87
CA GLU A 587 -9.01 -31.56 8.34
C GLU A 587 -9.84 -32.23 7.21
N GLY A 588 -9.29 -32.35 6.00
CA GLY A 588 -9.93 -33.03 4.87
C GLY A 588 -11.08 -32.24 4.23
N VAL A 589 -11.12 -30.92 4.41
CA VAL A 589 -12.15 -30.03 3.87
C VAL A 589 -11.55 -28.76 3.26
N TRP A 590 -12.27 -28.12 2.34
CA TRP A 590 -11.84 -26.89 1.65
C TRP A 590 -12.33 -25.62 2.33
N TYR A 591 -12.67 -25.63 3.61
CA TYR A 591 -13.18 -24.46 4.34
C TYR A 591 -12.66 -24.46 5.77
N HIS A 592 -12.66 -23.30 6.40
CA HIS A 592 -12.24 -23.14 7.79
C HIS A 592 -13.27 -23.70 8.78
N LYS A 593 -13.28 -25.04 8.94
CA LYS A 593 -14.30 -25.79 9.70
C LYS A 593 -14.49 -25.35 11.13
N GLN A 594 -13.41 -24.94 11.80
CA GLN A 594 -13.45 -24.41 13.16
C GLN A 594 -14.35 -23.17 13.27
N PHE A 595 -14.37 -22.31 12.26
CA PHE A 595 -15.12 -21.05 12.27
C PHE A 595 -16.49 -21.17 11.61
N PHE A 596 -16.63 -22.09 10.66
CA PHE A 596 -17.87 -22.29 9.90
C PHE A 596 -18.39 -23.72 10.06
N PRO A 597 -18.78 -24.11 11.30
CA PRO A 597 -19.27 -25.45 11.56
C PRO A 597 -20.57 -25.72 10.78
N GLY A 598 -20.79 -26.98 10.40
CA GLY A 598 -22.00 -27.40 9.71
C GLY A 598 -22.09 -27.01 8.23
N THR A 599 -21.00 -26.50 7.63
CA THR A 599 -20.95 -26.20 6.18
C THR A 599 -21.33 -27.44 5.36
N GLN A 600 -22.39 -27.32 4.56
CA GLN A 600 -22.94 -28.34 3.68
C GLN A 600 -22.04 -28.57 2.45
N ILE A 601 -21.32 -29.70 2.43
CA ILE A 601 -20.46 -30.10 1.31
C ILE A 601 -21.07 -31.17 0.40
N ALA A 602 -22.31 -31.59 0.66
CA ALA A 602 -23.00 -32.63 -0.12
C ALA A 602 -24.51 -32.35 -0.20
N PRO A 603 -25.21 -32.76 -1.26
CA PRO A 603 -24.68 -33.53 -2.41
C PRO A 603 -23.94 -32.67 -3.45
N LEU A 604 -24.13 -31.35 -3.47
CA LEU A 604 -23.55 -30.46 -4.49
C LEU A 604 -22.47 -29.50 -3.93
N GLY A 605 -22.55 -29.11 -2.66
CA GLY A 605 -21.55 -28.26 -2.00
C GLY A 605 -21.48 -26.79 -2.47
N PHE A 606 -22.38 -26.34 -3.34
CA PHE A 606 -22.41 -24.97 -3.87
C PHE A 606 -23.15 -23.99 -2.96
N TYR A 607 -22.57 -22.79 -2.80
CA TYR A 607 -23.15 -21.68 -2.05
C TYR A 607 -23.39 -20.48 -2.94
N TRP A 608 -24.55 -19.84 -2.81
CA TRP A 608 -24.88 -18.67 -3.62
C TRP A 608 -23.98 -17.46 -3.34
N ALA A 609 -23.53 -16.83 -4.42
CA ALA A 609 -23.04 -15.46 -4.44
C ALA A 609 -24.07 -14.53 -5.08
N SER A 610 -24.00 -13.23 -4.79
CA SER A 610 -24.85 -12.18 -5.37
C SER A 610 -24.44 -11.78 -6.79
N THR A 611 -23.31 -12.28 -7.29
CA THR A 611 -22.84 -12.05 -8.66
C THR A 611 -23.62 -12.94 -9.63
N THR A 612 -24.06 -12.37 -10.76
CA THR A 612 -24.78 -13.10 -11.80
C THR A 612 -23.87 -13.47 -12.98
N TYR A 613 -24.24 -14.50 -13.73
CA TYR A 613 -23.71 -14.74 -15.07
C TYR A 613 -24.85 -14.62 -16.06
N GLY A 614 -24.85 -13.51 -16.80
CA GLY A 614 -25.99 -13.14 -17.64
C GLY A 614 -27.27 -13.03 -16.84
N ASP A 615 -28.32 -13.60 -17.41
CA ASP A 615 -29.70 -13.35 -17.03
C ASP A 615 -30.30 -14.48 -16.18
N THR A 616 -29.84 -15.71 -16.39
CA THR A 616 -30.44 -16.96 -15.90
C THR A 616 -29.64 -17.66 -14.79
N PHE A 617 -28.33 -17.37 -14.65
CA PHE A 617 -27.44 -18.07 -13.72
C PHE A 617 -26.91 -17.16 -12.61
N GLY A 618 -26.75 -17.73 -11.41
CA GLY A 618 -26.01 -17.14 -10.30
C GLY A 618 -24.64 -17.77 -10.15
N TRP A 619 -23.64 -17.00 -9.72
CA TRP A 619 -22.35 -17.56 -9.33
C TRP A 619 -22.45 -18.25 -7.97
N GLY A 620 -21.57 -19.24 -7.77
CA GLY A 620 -21.41 -19.84 -6.46
C GLY A 620 -20.02 -20.43 -6.25
N VAL A 621 -19.76 -20.74 -4.99
CA VAL A 621 -18.52 -21.39 -4.53
C VAL A 621 -18.83 -22.80 -4.08
N ASN A 622 -18.05 -23.75 -4.54
CA ASN A 622 -18.16 -25.14 -4.16
C ASN A 622 -17.22 -25.47 -3.00
N PHE A 623 -17.74 -25.65 -1.79
CA PHE A 623 -16.94 -26.00 -0.61
C PHE A 623 -16.57 -27.49 -0.53
N GLN A 624 -17.12 -28.34 -1.40
CA GLN A 624 -16.74 -29.75 -1.51
C GLN A 624 -15.42 -29.93 -2.26
N PHE A 625 -15.14 -29.06 -3.25
CA PHE A 625 -13.97 -29.18 -4.12
C PHE A 625 -13.10 -27.92 -4.17
N GLY A 626 -13.53 -26.81 -3.58
CA GLY A 626 -12.78 -25.56 -3.48
C GLY A 626 -12.77 -24.69 -4.75
N TYR A 627 -13.57 -25.05 -5.76
CA TYR A 627 -13.73 -24.31 -7.01
C TYR A 627 -14.83 -23.25 -6.91
N ASP A 628 -14.81 -22.27 -7.81
CA ASP A 628 -15.94 -21.37 -8.03
C ASP A 628 -16.46 -21.46 -9.48
N GLY A 629 -17.70 -21.06 -9.71
CA GLY A 629 -18.32 -21.14 -11.03
C GLY A 629 -19.79 -20.73 -11.04
N TYR A 630 -20.33 -20.44 -12.22
CA TYR A 630 -21.76 -20.22 -12.46
C TYR A 630 -22.56 -21.53 -12.55
N TYR A 631 -21.90 -22.68 -12.41
CA TYR A 631 -22.52 -24.01 -12.40
C TYR A 631 -23.36 -24.30 -11.15
N ALA A 632 -23.50 -23.33 -10.24
CA ALA A 632 -24.43 -23.37 -9.12
C ALA A 632 -25.91 -23.45 -9.55
N GLY A 633 -26.21 -23.54 -10.85
CA GLY A 633 -27.55 -23.80 -11.38
C GLY A 633 -28.31 -22.53 -11.73
N LYS A 634 -29.50 -22.72 -12.31
CA LYS A 634 -30.41 -21.59 -12.58
C LYS A 634 -30.86 -20.96 -11.26
N LYS A 635 -31.18 -19.67 -11.26
CA LYS A 635 -31.53 -18.88 -10.06
C LYS A 635 -32.69 -19.47 -9.22
N GLU A 636 -33.49 -20.38 -9.77
CA GLU A 636 -34.59 -21.08 -9.07
C GLU A 636 -34.11 -22.23 -8.18
N GLY A 637 -32.90 -22.75 -8.41
CA GLY A 637 -32.35 -23.84 -7.61
C GLY A 637 -32.11 -23.44 -6.16
N LYS A 638 -32.31 -24.37 -5.21
CA LYS A 638 -32.17 -24.10 -3.77
C LYS A 638 -30.79 -24.51 -3.27
N TYR A 639 -29.99 -23.53 -2.88
CA TYR A 639 -28.62 -23.74 -2.39
C TYR A 639 -28.42 -23.01 -1.06
N PRO A 640 -27.48 -23.49 -0.23
CA PRO A 640 -27.03 -22.74 0.94
C PRO A 640 -26.33 -21.44 0.52
N PHE A 641 -26.12 -20.55 1.49
CA PHE A 641 -25.44 -19.27 1.31
C PHE A 641 -24.95 -18.77 2.66
N ARG A 642 -24.04 -17.79 2.66
CA ARG A 642 -23.54 -17.23 3.92
C ARG A 642 -23.63 -15.70 3.91
N PRO A 643 -24.54 -15.11 4.68
CA PRO A 643 -24.64 -13.66 4.81
C PRO A 643 -23.32 -13.03 5.23
N VAL A 644 -23.01 -11.89 4.62
CA VAL A 644 -21.82 -11.08 4.88
C VAL A 644 -22.21 -9.63 5.12
N ARG A 645 -21.39 -8.90 5.88
CA ARG A 645 -21.43 -7.44 5.99
C ARG A 645 -20.02 -6.86 6.05
N ASN A 646 -19.89 -5.56 5.82
CA ASN A 646 -18.65 -4.84 6.04
C ASN A 646 -18.55 -4.42 7.51
N ILE A 647 -17.36 -4.48 8.12
CA ILE A 647 -17.17 -4.00 9.50
C ILE A 647 -17.21 -2.45 9.54
N ASN A 648 -16.81 -1.79 8.44
CA ASN A 648 -16.73 -0.33 8.33
C ASN A 648 -17.99 0.37 7.79
N SER A 649 -19.15 -0.30 7.75
CA SER A 649 -20.43 0.37 7.48
C SER A 649 -20.89 1.16 8.71
N GLU A 650 -20.21 2.29 9.00
CA GLU A 650 -20.89 3.39 9.68
C GLU A 650 -22.07 3.77 8.77
N ILE A 651 -23.27 3.35 9.16
CA ILE A 651 -24.54 3.85 8.63
C ILE A 651 -24.44 5.37 8.68
N ARG A 652 -24.31 6.01 7.51
CA ARG A 652 -24.52 7.45 7.39
C ARG A 652 -25.96 7.71 7.82
N LYS A 653 -26.12 8.17 9.07
CA LYS A 653 -27.32 8.89 9.49
C LYS A 653 -27.32 10.26 8.83
#